data_AF-A0A524DED1-F1
#
_entry.id   AF-A0A524DED1-F1
#
_cell.length_a   1.000
_cell.length_b   1.000
_cell.length_c   1.000
_cell.angle_alpha   90.00
_cell.angle_beta   90.00
_cell.angle_gamma   90.00
#
_symmetry.space_group_name_H-M   'P 1'
#
loop_
_entity.id
_entity.type
_entity.pdbx_description
1 polymer ?
#
loop_
_entity_poly.entity_id
_entity_poly.type
_entity_poly.pdbx_seq_one_letter_code
_entity_poly.pdbx_strand_id
1 'polypeptide(L)'
;MITTRESINYQFSLIFGYSSPNDLIAGDIIGPGKLTKERVKALSIDVLKFFRSYNAMLRDYTGSEVFSIEFSLHNIDEKDAQMKIYPKSMIFIPGKYKECESLLLALKPETGVLNTHRSREELIKISNLFYEVEEFINRPDLERQEKEQIINEFAARFSMKLYGKLIEDKWNKKLIGLSTSLPTEKELLDPFASIKSKMEIIWYNRPYEMIITDSKFEKIKTPFKEQTAIDHLKFSISAPSANFVIEKTFKLGTNLIDLANTGTIDESQEEIISYLISYMEDKISNVKEKWSVKSLISEIEKILGDLESSFNKFFGYSNDFLATGEIGTLIELLGKYKQFILEKGKLENKNFEDFCNLAINSIKQSIIKIENLRVIELKSVIYYFSERFKNSILLIKEALPKYLSRRMLKTSTIEFIKKIKENLQEEEKPVKILSDRYLEKFYSYLLNQIEINPLISKKVFKFNEEKLIKEFSDLIKRSYQNFFDTIDLKITDLVSFAEVLMEKDRKVIRSHIEKFKKYSAELHFLLSYILRYTTINRYLKEESDEEISDPVTFANRFHRFLEKRMGGIDLEWKSYILEWITDYAKIFFKTEEQKDWNLKEIYNNFISYLENKESSQQELEKFLELLDSYIAKIPNEIEKSYLLEFFRQFDFCIKNKLEFPKYLKNKIEDKIKSLDPKLEELIPVKFFYIENDSFFKYLRERELKYLSKLIPQPTTLILKHNLTNEEKELFNADFFHVFNFRFWGKNNVSIEIADNFKEVHREWVKEL
;
A
#
# COMPACT_ATOMS: atom_id res chain seq x y z
N MET A 1 -20.03 -0.87 -27.45
CA MET A 1 -20.64 -2.22 -27.56
C MET A 1 -19.53 -3.20 -27.20
N ILE A 2 -19.57 -3.80 -26.00
CA ILE A 2 -18.48 -4.67 -25.52
C ILE A 2 -18.58 -6.00 -26.27
N THR A 3 -17.53 -6.38 -26.97
CA THR A 3 -17.47 -7.64 -27.72
C THR A 3 -17.41 -8.85 -26.78
N THR A 4 -17.81 -10.03 -27.25
CA THR A 4 -17.76 -11.30 -26.49
C THR A 4 -16.36 -11.61 -25.94
N ARG A 5 -15.30 -11.18 -26.65
CA ARG A 5 -13.90 -11.32 -26.22
C ARG A 5 -13.55 -10.42 -25.04
N GLU A 6 -14.00 -9.17 -25.07
CA GLU A 6 -13.85 -8.26 -23.93
C GLU A 6 -14.68 -8.77 -22.74
N SER A 7 -15.90 -9.26 -22.97
CA SER A 7 -16.74 -9.90 -21.94
C SER A 7 -16.06 -11.12 -21.29
N ILE A 8 -15.31 -11.91 -22.05
CA ILE A 8 -14.51 -13.03 -21.52
C ILE A 8 -13.28 -12.51 -20.76
N ASN A 9 -12.54 -11.53 -21.31
CA ASN A 9 -11.42 -10.88 -20.62
C ASN A 9 -11.87 -10.15 -19.33
N TYR A 10 -13.13 -9.74 -19.22
CA TYR A 10 -13.71 -9.18 -18.00
C TYR A 10 -14.11 -10.25 -16.96
N GLN A 11 -14.05 -11.55 -17.28
CA GLN A 11 -14.32 -12.60 -16.30
C GLN A 11 -13.20 -12.72 -15.28
N PHE A 12 -11.95 -12.52 -15.70
CA PHE A 12 -10.76 -12.50 -14.85
C PHE A 12 -9.65 -11.67 -15.51
N SER A 13 -8.92 -10.89 -14.71
CA SER A 13 -7.56 -10.47 -15.08
C SER A 13 -6.56 -11.23 -14.23
N LEU A 14 -5.49 -11.74 -14.84
CA LEU A 14 -4.47 -12.57 -14.22
C LEU A 14 -3.10 -11.92 -14.39
N ILE A 15 -2.35 -11.80 -13.30
CA ILE A 15 -0.93 -11.47 -13.32
C ILE A 15 -0.19 -12.67 -12.76
N PHE A 16 0.66 -13.27 -13.57
CA PHE A 16 1.53 -14.38 -13.22
C PHE A 16 2.98 -13.92 -13.15
N GLY A 17 3.70 -14.34 -12.12
CA GLY A 17 5.14 -14.15 -12.01
C GLY A 17 5.83 -15.44 -11.58
N TYR A 18 7.06 -15.64 -12.07
CA TYR A 18 7.95 -16.75 -11.74
C TYR A 18 9.36 -16.21 -11.49
N SER A 19 10.02 -16.73 -10.46
CA SER A 19 11.44 -16.53 -10.20
C SER A 19 12.11 -17.82 -9.78
N SER A 20 13.31 -17.99 -10.31
CA SER A 20 14.23 -19.06 -9.97
C SER A 20 15.44 -18.55 -9.15
N PRO A 21 16.25 -19.48 -8.60
CA PRO A 21 17.53 -19.17 -7.96
C PRO A 21 18.60 -18.66 -8.92
N ASN A 22 18.49 -18.99 -10.22
CA ASN A 22 19.43 -18.57 -11.26
C ASN A 22 19.15 -17.14 -11.78
N ASP A 23 18.40 -16.33 -11.02
CA ASP A 23 17.92 -14.99 -11.38
C ASP A 23 17.11 -14.91 -12.69
N LEU A 24 16.59 -16.04 -13.18
CA LEU A 24 15.65 -16.05 -14.30
C LEU A 24 14.26 -15.69 -13.77
N ILE A 25 13.73 -14.57 -14.26
CA ILE A 25 12.43 -14.02 -13.88
C ILE A 25 11.58 -13.85 -15.14
N ALA A 26 10.37 -14.39 -15.08
CA ALA A 26 9.38 -14.28 -16.15
C ALA A 26 7.99 -14.04 -15.57
N GLY A 27 7.10 -13.53 -16.39
CA GLY A 27 5.71 -13.30 -16.01
C GLY A 27 4.85 -13.04 -17.22
N ASP A 28 3.54 -13.07 -17.01
CA ASP A 28 2.56 -12.74 -18.04
C ASP A 28 1.33 -12.09 -17.42
N ILE A 29 0.62 -11.30 -18.22
CA ILE A 29 -0.59 -10.59 -17.79
C ILE A 29 -1.70 -10.84 -18.81
N ILE A 30 -2.78 -11.45 -18.33
CA ILE A 30 -4.01 -11.63 -19.09
C ILE A 30 -5.02 -10.65 -18.53
N GLY A 31 -5.35 -9.58 -19.26
CA GLY A 31 -6.30 -8.59 -18.75
C GLY A 31 -6.56 -7.45 -19.74
N PRO A 32 -7.36 -6.44 -19.34
CA PRO A 32 -7.56 -5.23 -20.14
C PRO A 32 -6.29 -4.37 -20.11
N GLY A 33 -5.52 -4.40 -21.20
CA GLY A 33 -4.29 -3.62 -21.36
C GLY A 33 -3.36 -4.25 -22.40
N LYS A 34 -2.43 -3.46 -22.95
CA LYS A 34 -1.32 -3.97 -23.77
C LYS A 34 -0.01 -3.47 -23.17
N LEU A 35 0.67 -4.36 -22.45
CA LEU A 35 2.00 -4.09 -21.93
C LEU A 35 3.07 -4.77 -22.78
N THR A 36 4.21 -4.12 -22.90
CA THR A 36 5.45 -4.72 -23.38
C THR A 36 5.96 -5.82 -22.45
N LYS A 37 6.67 -6.80 -23.00
CA LYS A 37 7.34 -7.87 -22.23
C LYS A 37 8.26 -7.32 -21.14
N GLU A 38 8.93 -6.19 -21.41
CA GLU A 38 9.82 -5.50 -20.47
C GLU A 38 9.06 -4.97 -19.24
N ARG A 39 7.92 -4.31 -19.44
CA ARG A 39 7.07 -3.84 -18.33
C ARG A 39 6.47 -4.99 -17.54
N VAL A 40 6.07 -6.08 -18.20
CA VAL A 40 5.60 -7.30 -17.53
C VAL A 40 6.70 -7.92 -16.64
N LYS A 41 7.93 -7.98 -17.14
CA LYS A 41 9.10 -8.44 -16.36
C LYS A 41 9.35 -7.53 -15.15
N ALA A 42 9.39 -6.21 -15.35
CA ALA A 42 9.59 -5.25 -14.26
C ALA A 42 8.52 -5.38 -13.17
N LEU A 43 7.25 -5.48 -13.57
CA LEU A 43 6.13 -5.67 -12.65
C LEU A 43 6.27 -6.98 -11.87
N SER A 44 6.65 -8.07 -12.53
CA SER A 44 6.84 -9.38 -11.88
C SER A 44 7.96 -9.33 -10.84
N ILE A 45 9.07 -8.64 -11.14
CA ILE A 45 10.18 -8.43 -10.19
C ILE A 45 9.71 -7.70 -8.94
N ASP A 46 8.94 -6.63 -9.10
CA ASP A 46 8.49 -5.81 -7.98
C ASP A 46 7.49 -6.58 -7.08
N VAL A 47 6.59 -7.36 -7.69
CA VAL A 47 5.66 -8.22 -6.93
C VAL A 47 6.43 -9.28 -6.13
N LEU A 48 7.41 -9.95 -6.74
CA LEU A 48 8.22 -10.98 -6.10
C LEU A 48 9.06 -10.43 -4.95
N LYS A 49 9.73 -9.29 -5.13
CA LYS A 49 10.51 -8.63 -4.08
C LYS A 49 9.63 -8.27 -2.88
N PHE A 50 8.45 -7.71 -3.16
CA PHE A 50 7.51 -7.35 -2.12
C PHE A 50 7.01 -8.59 -1.36
N PHE A 51 6.67 -9.66 -2.09
CA PHE A 51 6.22 -10.92 -1.52
C PHE A 51 7.28 -11.57 -0.63
N ARG A 52 8.54 -11.67 -1.09
CA ARG A 52 9.66 -12.20 -0.31
C ARG A 52 9.84 -11.43 1.00
N SER A 53 9.80 -10.11 0.92
CA SER A 53 9.92 -9.23 2.09
C SER A 53 8.77 -9.45 3.08
N TYR A 54 7.55 -9.60 2.58
CA TYR A 54 6.36 -9.86 3.38
C TYR A 54 6.41 -11.25 4.04
N ASN A 55 6.78 -12.30 3.30
CA ASN A 55 6.93 -13.65 3.86
C ASN A 55 8.06 -13.76 4.88
N ALA A 56 9.21 -13.12 4.64
CA ALA A 56 10.31 -13.08 5.61
C ALA A 56 9.84 -12.45 6.94
N MET A 57 9.05 -11.38 6.83
CA MET A 57 8.40 -10.76 7.98
C MET A 57 7.39 -11.69 8.66
N LEU A 58 6.52 -12.37 7.93
CA LEU A 58 5.54 -13.29 8.52
C LEU A 58 6.19 -14.46 9.25
N ARG A 59 7.31 -14.99 8.74
CA ARG A 59 8.08 -16.03 9.43
C ARG A 59 8.57 -15.56 10.80
N ASP A 60 9.02 -14.30 10.88
CA ASP A 60 9.49 -13.71 12.14
C ASP A 60 8.35 -13.48 13.15
N TYR A 61 7.24 -12.90 12.68
CA TYR A 61 6.14 -12.48 13.57
C TYR A 61 5.13 -13.59 13.87
N THR A 62 4.93 -14.55 12.98
CA THR A 62 3.85 -15.56 13.07
C THR A 62 4.32 -17.00 12.83
N GLY A 63 5.59 -17.23 12.51
CA GLY A 63 6.07 -18.58 12.15
C GLY A 63 5.45 -19.13 10.87
N SER A 64 4.85 -18.27 10.04
CA SER A 64 4.00 -18.68 8.93
C SER A 64 4.35 -17.97 7.64
N GLU A 65 3.83 -18.46 6.51
CA GLU A 65 3.90 -17.84 5.19
C GLU A 65 2.50 -17.62 4.62
N VAL A 66 2.36 -16.70 3.66
CA VAL A 66 1.07 -16.51 2.98
C VAL A 66 0.66 -17.79 2.26
N PHE A 67 -0.52 -18.29 2.60
CA PHE A 67 -1.20 -19.30 1.83
C PHE A 67 -2.03 -18.68 0.69
N SER A 68 -2.85 -17.69 1.03
CA SER A 68 -3.60 -16.87 0.07
C SER A 68 -4.19 -15.64 0.76
N ILE A 69 -4.46 -14.59 -0.02
CA ILE A 69 -5.16 -13.39 0.46
C ILE A 69 -6.27 -13.04 -0.52
N GLU A 70 -7.47 -12.80 -0.02
CA GLU A 70 -8.56 -12.25 -0.81
C GLU A 70 -8.88 -10.83 -0.34
N PHE A 71 -8.94 -9.89 -1.27
CA PHE A 71 -9.40 -8.53 -1.06
C PHE A 71 -10.75 -8.34 -1.77
N SER A 72 -11.69 -7.65 -1.13
CA SER A 72 -12.80 -7.01 -1.81
C SER A 72 -12.36 -5.64 -2.33
N LEU A 73 -12.73 -5.31 -3.57
CA LEU A 73 -12.38 -4.05 -4.19
C LEU A 73 -13.57 -3.10 -4.07
N HIS A 74 -13.44 -2.12 -3.18
CA HIS A 74 -14.46 -1.10 -2.98
C HIS A 74 -14.23 0.06 -3.96
N ASN A 75 -15.25 0.41 -4.75
CA ASN A 75 -15.17 1.54 -5.67
C ASN A 75 -15.65 2.82 -4.97
N ILE A 76 -14.79 3.84 -4.94
CA ILE A 76 -15.09 5.13 -4.32
C ILE A 76 -16.04 6.01 -5.15
N ASP A 77 -16.24 5.69 -6.43
CA ASP A 77 -17.13 6.38 -7.37
C ASP A 77 -18.30 5.48 -7.74
N GLU A 78 -19.32 5.44 -6.88
CA GLU A 78 -20.50 4.59 -7.02
C GLU A 78 -21.22 4.76 -8.38
N LYS A 79 -21.21 5.98 -8.93
CA LYS A 79 -21.83 6.27 -10.24
C LYS A 79 -21.01 5.72 -11.40
N ASP A 80 -19.68 5.69 -11.29
CA ASP A 80 -18.83 5.01 -12.27
C ASP A 80 -18.90 3.50 -12.15
N ALA A 81 -19.05 2.98 -10.92
CA ALA A 81 -19.24 1.55 -10.66
C ALA A 81 -20.49 0.97 -11.34
N GLN A 82 -21.54 1.77 -11.54
CA GLN A 82 -22.75 1.35 -12.26
C GLN A 82 -22.58 1.33 -13.79
N MET A 83 -21.61 2.07 -14.33
CA MET A 83 -21.42 2.24 -15.77
C MET A 83 -20.27 1.38 -16.34
N LYS A 84 -19.26 1.06 -15.52
CA LYS A 84 -18.06 0.30 -15.92
C LYS A 84 -17.96 -1.04 -15.20
N ILE A 85 -17.36 -2.03 -15.87
CA ILE A 85 -17.18 -3.39 -15.34
C ILE A 85 -15.92 -3.46 -14.48
N TYR A 86 -16.01 -3.09 -13.20
CA TYR A 86 -14.90 -3.23 -12.27
C TYR A 86 -14.82 -4.63 -11.66
N PRO A 87 -13.59 -5.16 -11.41
CA PRO A 87 -13.45 -6.33 -10.55
C PRO A 87 -13.95 -5.97 -9.14
N LYS A 88 -14.68 -6.89 -8.52
CA LYS A 88 -15.16 -6.77 -7.14
C LYS A 88 -14.20 -7.40 -6.14
N SER A 89 -13.23 -8.18 -6.60
CA SER A 89 -12.26 -8.82 -5.72
C SER A 89 -10.93 -9.07 -6.41
N MET A 90 -9.88 -9.14 -5.60
CA MET A 90 -8.50 -9.44 -5.96
C MET A 90 -8.03 -10.58 -5.07
N ILE A 91 -7.59 -11.70 -5.66
CA ILE A 91 -7.02 -12.84 -4.93
C ILE A 91 -5.54 -12.93 -5.25
N PHE A 92 -4.73 -13.02 -4.20
CA PHE A 92 -3.30 -13.30 -4.30
C PHE A 92 -3.01 -14.71 -3.78
N ILE A 93 -2.39 -15.54 -4.62
CA ILE A 93 -1.99 -16.92 -4.31
C ILE A 93 -0.52 -17.11 -4.69
N PRO A 94 0.38 -17.33 -3.73
CA PRO A 94 1.75 -17.71 -4.02
C PRO A 94 1.89 -19.24 -4.20
N GLY A 95 2.85 -19.63 -5.02
CA GLY A 95 3.27 -21.00 -5.28
C GLY A 95 4.76 -21.15 -5.02
N LYS A 96 5.18 -22.32 -4.57
CA LYS A 96 6.58 -22.63 -4.32
C LYS A 96 6.86 -24.08 -4.67
N TYR A 97 7.96 -24.31 -5.38
CA TYR A 97 8.49 -25.63 -5.63
C TYR A 97 10.02 -25.59 -5.59
N LYS A 98 10.63 -26.39 -4.70
CA LYS A 98 12.06 -26.25 -4.35
C LYS A 98 12.38 -24.79 -3.99
N GLU A 99 13.34 -24.18 -4.69
CA GLU A 99 13.73 -22.79 -4.53
C GLU A 99 13.02 -21.84 -5.52
N CYS A 100 12.19 -22.38 -6.42
CA CYS A 100 11.42 -21.58 -7.37
C CYS A 100 10.14 -21.06 -6.72
N GLU A 101 9.84 -19.80 -7.00
CA GLU A 101 8.66 -19.10 -6.50
C GLU A 101 7.81 -18.66 -7.68
N SER A 102 6.51 -18.87 -7.55
CA SER A 102 5.53 -18.35 -8.48
C SER A 102 4.44 -17.59 -7.74
N LEU A 103 3.75 -16.72 -8.44
CA LEU A 103 2.64 -15.97 -7.87
C LEU A 103 1.53 -15.81 -8.89
N LEU A 104 0.33 -15.73 -8.34
CA LEU A 104 -0.91 -15.50 -9.06
C LEU A 104 -1.66 -14.36 -8.38
N LEU A 105 -1.88 -13.27 -9.11
CA LEU A 105 -2.82 -12.22 -8.73
C LEU A 105 -4.01 -12.26 -9.70
N ALA A 106 -5.19 -12.61 -9.20
CA ALA A 106 -6.41 -12.75 -9.97
C ALA A 106 -7.44 -11.68 -9.57
N LEU A 107 -7.80 -10.81 -10.51
CA LEU A 107 -8.88 -9.83 -10.39
C LEU A 107 -10.17 -10.44 -10.94
N LYS A 108 -11.25 -10.42 -10.16
CA LYS A 108 -12.50 -11.12 -10.47
C LYS A 108 -13.74 -10.24 -10.24
N PRO A 109 -14.85 -10.48 -10.95
CA PRO A 109 -16.09 -9.69 -10.82
C PRO A 109 -16.92 -10.03 -9.57
N GLU A 110 -16.54 -11.02 -8.75
CA GLU A 110 -17.32 -11.53 -7.61
C GLU A 110 -16.41 -11.99 -6.46
N THR A 111 -16.81 -11.84 -5.20
CA THR A 111 -16.07 -12.33 -4.01
C THR A 111 -16.38 -13.80 -3.70
N GLY A 112 -15.46 -14.53 -3.08
CA GLY A 112 -15.67 -15.88 -2.51
C GLY A 112 -15.77 -17.08 -3.47
N VAL A 113 -15.69 -16.89 -4.80
CA VAL A 113 -16.00 -17.96 -5.77
C VAL A 113 -14.81 -18.86 -6.19
N LEU A 114 -13.60 -18.65 -5.68
CA LEU A 114 -12.44 -19.47 -6.05
C LEU A 114 -12.18 -20.57 -4.99
N ASN A 115 -11.66 -21.72 -5.41
CA ASN A 115 -11.04 -22.70 -4.50
C ASN A 115 -9.53 -22.41 -4.43
N THR A 116 -9.09 -21.75 -3.36
CA THR A 116 -7.69 -21.32 -3.19
C THR A 116 -6.72 -22.48 -3.05
N HIS A 117 -7.16 -23.60 -2.45
CA HIS A 117 -6.34 -24.81 -2.29
C HIS A 117 -6.04 -25.46 -3.65
N ARG A 118 -7.08 -25.75 -4.43
CA ARG A 118 -6.92 -26.30 -5.80
C ARG A 118 -6.11 -25.37 -6.69
N SER A 119 -6.37 -24.08 -6.65
CA SER A 119 -5.61 -23.08 -7.42
C SER A 119 -4.14 -23.03 -7.03
N ARG A 120 -3.82 -23.18 -5.74
CA ARG A 120 -2.43 -23.25 -5.26
C ARG A 120 -1.73 -24.53 -5.70
N GLU A 121 -2.40 -25.68 -5.63
CA GLU A 121 -1.85 -26.94 -6.16
C GLU A 121 -1.51 -26.84 -7.65
N GLU A 122 -2.39 -26.21 -8.43
CA GLU A 122 -2.15 -25.98 -9.84
C GLU A 122 -0.98 -25.04 -10.10
N LEU A 123 -0.83 -24.00 -9.29
CA LEU A 123 0.31 -23.11 -9.32
C LEU A 123 1.62 -23.81 -8.94
N ILE A 124 1.60 -24.73 -7.97
CA ILE A 124 2.76 -25.57 -7.60
C ILE A 124 3.12 -26.52 -8.76
N LYS A 125 2.14 -27.16 -9.41
CA LYS A 125 2.39 -28.00 -10.60
C LYS A 125 3.02 -27.20 -11.73
N ILE A 126 2.55 -25.98 -11.98
CA ILE A 126 3.15 -25.06 -12.96
C ILE A 126 4.58 -24.70 -12.55
N SER A 127 4.83 -24.47 -11.26
CA SER A 127 6.18 -24.16 -10.75
C SER A 127 7.16 -25.32 -10.96
N ASN A 128 6.71 -26.56 -10.77
CA ASN A 128 7.50 -27.75 -11.11
C ASN A 128 7.82 -27.82 -12.61
N LEU A 129 6.82 -27.61 -13.49
CA LEU A 129 7.06 -27.60 -14.93
C LEU A 129 8.04 -26.49 -15.36
N PHE A 130 7.99 -25.32 -14.72
CA PHE A 130 8.97 -24.26 -14.96
C PHE A 130 10.38 -24.68 -14.58
N TYR A 131 10.53 -25.32 -13.42
CA TYR A 131 11.82 -25.85 -12.97
C TYR A 131 12.37 -26.88 -13.97
N GLU A 132 11.54 -27.77 -14.49
CA GLU A 132 11.94 -28.74 -15.53
C GLU A 132 12.38 -28.05 -16.84
N VAL A 133 11.65 -27.00 -17.26
CA VAL A 133 12.04 -26.17 -18.43
C VAL A 133 13.38 -25.47 -18.17
N GLU A 134 13.59 -24.98 -16.95
CA GLU A 134 14.83 -24.30 -16.56
C GLU A 134 16.04 -25.25 -16.57
N GLU A 135 15.88 -26.47 -16.05
CA GLU A 135 16.90 -27.52 -16.16
C GLU A 135 17.22 -27.83 -17.64
N PHE A 136 16.21 -27.85 -18.51
CA PHE A 136 16.39 -28.13 -19.93
C PHE A 136 17.13 -27.02 -20.69
N ILE A 137 16.83 -25.74 -20.40
CA ILE A 137 17.48 -24.59 -21.05
C ILE A 137 18.85 -24.26 -20.48
N ASN A 138 19.26 -24.86 -19.35
CA ASN A 138 20.57 -24.67 -18.75
C ASN A 138 21.74 -25.30 -19.54
N ARG A 139 21.53 -25.59 -20.83
CA ARG A 139 22.57 -26.01 -21.76
C ARG A 139 23.56 -24.87 -22.03
N PRO A 140 24.85 -25.21 -22.25
CA PRO A 140 25.89 -24.22 -22.56
C PRO A 140 25.69 -23.57 -23.95
N ASP A 141 24.95 -24.23 -24.85
CA ASP A 141 24.76 -23.81 -26.23
C ASP A 141 23.74 -22.67 -26.40
N LEU A 142 23.00 -22.32 -25.35
CA LEU A 142 22.00 -21.24 -25.37
C LEU A 142 22.58 -19.99 -24.73
N GLU A 143 22.47 -18.85 -25.41
CA GLU A 143 22.79 -17.56 -24.82
C GLU A 143 21.72 -17.12 -23.81
N ARG A 144 22.07 -16.20 -22.90
CA ARG A 144 21.13 -15.69 -21.87
C ARG A 144 19.85 -15.12 -22.49
N GLN A 145 19.94 -14.42 -23.63
CA GLN A 145 18.78 -13.84 -24.30
C GLN A 145 17.83 -14.93 -24.83
N GLU A 146 18.37 -16.01 -25.37
CA GLU A 146 17.58 -17.15 -25.88
C GLU A 146 16.89 -17.90 -24.74
N LYS A 147 17.61 -18.11 -23.62
CA LYS A 147 17.02 -18.68 -22.39
C LYS A 147 15.84 -17.83 -21.90
N GLU A 148 16.01 -16.51 -21.83
CA GLU A 148 14.94 -15.61 -21.42
C GLU A 148 13.74 -15.63 -22.39
N GLN A 149 13.97 -15.73 -23.70
CA GLN A 149 12.88 -15.84 -24.68
C GLN A 149 12.06 -17.12 -24.47
N ILE A 150 12.72 -18.28 -24.31
CA ILE A 150 12.04 -19.55 -24.10
C ILE A 150 11.16 -19.50 -22.83
N ILE A 151 11.70 -19.03 -21.71
CA ILE A 151 10.94 -18.96 -20.44
C ILE A 151 9.72 -18.04 -20.58
N ASN A 152 9.86 -16.90 -21.28
CA ASN A 152 8.75 -16.00 -21.51
C ASN A 152 7.62 -16.63 -22.35
N GLU A 153 7.96 -17.46 -23.34
CA GLU A 153 6.94 -18.21 -24.10
C GLU A 153 6.22 -19.23 -23.23
N PHE A 154 6.94 -19.94 -22.37
CA PHE A 154 6.34 -20.86 -21.40
C PHE A 154 5.47 -20.13 -20.39
N ALA A 155 5.88 -18.95 -19.92
CA ALA A 155 5.07 -18.10 -19.03
C ALA A 155 3.73 -17.71 -19.65
N ALA A 156 3.72 -17.33 -20.94
CA ALA A 156 2.48 -17.03 -21.63
C ALA A 156 1.56 -18.26 -21.72
N ARG A 157 2.11 -19.42 -22.11
CA ARG A 157 1.34 -20.69 -22.23
C ARG A 157 0.78 -21.15 -20.88
N PHE A 158 1.59 -21.10 -19.83
CA PHE A 158 1.17 -21.52 -18.49
C PHE A 158 0.16 -20.56 -17.87
N SER A 159 0.28 -19.25 -18.14
CA SER A 159 -0.71 -18.26 -17.70
C SER A 159 -2.07 -18.50 -18.34
N MET A 160 -2.11 -18.84 -19.64
CA MET A 160 -3.36 -19.23 -20.32
C MET A 160 -3.96 -20.53 -19.75
N LYS A 161 -3.12 -21.52 -19.45
CA LYS A 161 -3.56 -22.77 -18.81
C LYS A 161 -4.15 -22.50 -17.42
N LEU A 162 -3.47 -21.68 -16.61
CA LEU A 162 -3.93 -21.30 -15.28
C LEU A 162 -5.25 -20.53 -15.34
N TYR A 163 -5.36 -19.58 -16.28
CA TYR A 163 -6.59 -18.84 -16.54
C TYR A 163 -7.79 -19.76 -16.84
N GLY A 164 -7.60 -20.74 -17.74
CA GLY A 164 -8.63 -21.73 -18.04
C GLY A 164 -9.07 -22.54 -16.81
N LYS A 165 -8.10 -22.94 -15.96
CA LYS A 165 -8.39 -23.67 -14.72
C LYS A 165 -9.14 -22.83 -13.69
N LEU A 166 -8.80 -21.56 -13.52
CA LEU A 166 -9.53 -20.66 -12.59
C LEU A 166 -10.99 -20.45 -13.03
N ILE A 167 -11.23 -20.37 -14.34
CA ILE A 167 -12.59 -20.29 -14.89
C ILE A 167 -13.35 -21.59 -14.59
N GLU A 168 -12.75 -22.74 -14.87
CA GLU A 168 -13.34 -24.05 -14.60
C GLU A 168 -13.67 -24.21 -13.10
N ASP A 169 -12.73 -23.86 -12.22
CA ASP A 169 -12.89 -23.90 -10.76
C ASP A 169 -14.04 -23.01 -10.28
N LYS A 170 -14.17 -21.82 -10.84
CA LYS A 170 -15.28 -20.91 -10.55
C LYS A 170 -16.61 -21.56 -10.91
N TRP A 171 -16.72 -22.16 -12.08
CA TRP A 171 -17.96 -22.82 -12.53
C TRP A 171 -18.29 -24.05 -11.69
N ASN A 172 -17.29 -24.89 -11.40
CA ASN A 172 -17.45 -26.05 -10.54
C ASN A 172 -17.95 -25.64 -9.15
N LYS A 173 -17.35 -24.63 -8.51
CA LYS A 173 -17.79 -24.13 -7.19
C LYS A 173 -19.23 -23.59 -7.23
N LYS A 174 -19.62 -22.88 -8.29
CA LYS A 174 -20.98 -22.33 -8.44
C LYS A 174 -22.05 -23.38 -8.70
N LEU A 175 -21.75 -24.37 -9.55
CA LEU A 175 -22.74 -25.30 -10.09
C LEU A 175 -22.86 -26.59 -9.26
N ILE A 176 -21.74 -27.10 -8.76
CA ILE A 176 -21.67 -28.42 -8.11
C ILE A 176 -21.60 -28.26 -6.59
N GLY A 177 -21.21 -27.09 -6.08
CA GLY A 177 -20.78 -26.92 -4.70
C GLY A 177 -19.44 -27.61 -4.45
N LEU A 178 -18.75 -27.27 -3.36
CA LEU A 178 -17.60 -28.07 -2.93
C LEU A 178 -18.15 -29.35 -2.27
N SER A 179 -17.75 -30.51 -2.77
CA SER A 179 -18.12 -31.81 -2.18
C SER A 179 -17.26 -32.17 -0.95
N THR A 180 -16.17 -31.45 -0.71
CA THR A 180 -15.21 -31.66 0.37
C THR A 180 -15.02 -30.38 1.17
N SER A 181 -15.13 -30.46 2.50
CA SER A 181 -14.79 -29.36 3.40
C SER A 181 -13.30 -29.02 3.30
N LEU A 182 -12.97 -27.73 3.24
CA LEU A 182 -11.59 -27.24 3.16
C LEU A 182 -11.07 -26.88 4.56
N PRO A 183 -9.79 -27.13 4.89
CA PRO A 183 -9.23 -26.92 6.24
C PRO A 183 -9.20 -25.45 6.69
N THR A 184 -9.60 -24.53 5.82
CA THR A 184 -9.68 -23.09 6.05
C THR A 184 -11.12 -22.56 6.02
N GLU A 185 -12.11 -23.44 6.02
CA GLU A 185 -13.53 -23.10 6.14
C GLU A 185 -13.94 -22.93 7.60
N LYS A 186 -14.93 -22.06 7.85
CA LYS A 186 -15.36 -21.68 9.20
C LYS A 186 -15.73 -22.85 10.11
N GLU A 187 -16.19 -23.96 9.53
CA GLU A 187 -16.59 -25.16 10.26
C GLU A 187 -15.39 -25.92 10.87
N LEU A 188 -14.20 -25.77 10.28
CA LEU A 188 -12.95 -26.42 10.70
C LEU A 188 -12.00 -25.44 11.41
N LEU A 189 -12.48 -24.24 11.72
CA LEU A 189 -11.68 -23.17 12.32
C LEU A 189 -12.25 -22.76 13.68
N ASP A 190 -11.39 -22.76 14.69
CA ASP A 190 -11.73 -22.26 16.03
C ASP A 190 -11.18 -20.84 16.21
N PRO A 191 -12.04 -19.82 16.44
CA PRO A 191 -11.57 -18.47 16.71
C PRO A 191 -10.95 -18.38 18.11
N PHE A 192 -9.75 -17.79 18.20
CA PHE A 192 -9.03 -17.61 19.46
C PHE A 192 -8.74 -16.15 19.81
N ALA A 193 -8.87 -15.23 18.85
CA ALA A 193 -8.69 -13.80 19.10
C ALA A 193 -9.55 -12.95 18.16
N SER A 194 -9.80 -11.71 18.57
CA SER A 194 -10.38 -10.69 17.70
C SER A 194 -9.74 -9.33 17.93
N ILE A 195 -9.74 -8.50 16.90
CA ILE A 195 -9.25 -7.12 16.93
C ILE A 195 -10.35 -6.21 16.44
N LYS A 196 -10.62 -5.13 17.19
CA LYS A 196 -11.50 -4.05 16.74
C LYS A 196 -10.68 -2.78 16.58
N SER A 197 -10.75 -2.15 15.42
CA SER A 197 -9.99 -0.94 15.11
C SER A 197 -10.83 0.05 14.32
N LYS A 198 -10.41 1.33 14.36
CA LYS A 198 -10.85 2.33 13.38
C LYS A 198 -9.94 2.29 12.16
N MET A 199 -10.48 2.71 11.02
CA MET A 199 -9.80 2.76 9.74
C MET A 199 -9.91 4.17 9.17
N GLU A 200 -8.78 4.69 8.70
CA GLU A 200 -8.67 5.94 7.97
C GLU A 200 -8.05 5.69 6.59
N ILE A 201 -8.49 6.46 5.59
CA ILE A 201 -7.96 6.39 4.24
C ILE A 201 -7.15 7.67 3.99
N ILE A 202 -5.92 7.52 3.51
CA ILE A 202 -5.10 8.64 3.04
C ILE A 202 -5.46 8.91 1.58
N TRP A 203 -6.26 9.95 1.35
CA TRP A 203 -6.80 10.34 0.04
C TRP A 203 -5.82 11.16 -0.81
N TYR A 204 -4.85 11.86 -0.21
CA TYR A 204 -3.85 12.61 -0.97
C TYR A 204 -2.75 11.75 -1.58
N ASN A 205 -2.57 10.52 -1.10
CA ASN A 205 -1.64 9.55 -1.66
C ASN A 205 -2.31 8.66 -2.71
N ARG A 206 -1.52 8.27 -3.71
CA ARG A 206 -1.92 7.31 -4.76
C ARG A 206 -0.81 6.26 -4.91
N PRO A 207 -1.14 4.96 -4.87
CA PRO A 207 -2.46 4.38 -4.54
C PRO A 207 -2.96 4.76 -3.14
N TYR A 208 -4.27 4.66 -2.90
CA TYR A 208 -4.83 5.01 -1.58
C TYR A 208 -4.36 4.04 -0.51
N GLU A 209 -3.95 4.58 0.64
CA GLU A 209 -3.47 3.81 1.79
C GLU A 209 -4.55 3.77 2.87
N MET A 210 -4.75 2.59 3.47
CA MET A 210 -5.58 2.43 4.67
C MET A 210 -4.68 2.31 5.90
N ILE A 211 -5.00 3.09 6.93
CA ILE A 211 -4.33 3.05 8.22
C ILE A 211 -5.35 2.62 9.28
N ILE A 212 -4.92 1.77 10.20
CA ILE A 212 -5.71 1.42 11.38
C ILE A 212 -5.28 2.26 12.57
N THR A 213 -6.26 2.70 13.36
CA THR A 213 -6.07 3.44 14.61
C THR A 213 -6.92 2.84 15.72
N ASP A 214 -6.57 3.11 16.98
CA ASP A 214 -7.31 2.66 18.17
C ASP A 214 -7.57 1.14 18.24
N SER A 215 -6.57 0.32 17.87
CA SER A 215 -6.72 -1.14 17.85
C SER A 215 -6.87 -1.74 19.26
N LYS A 216 -7.95 -2.50 19.48
CA LYS A 216 -8.21 -3.26 20.70
C LYS A 216 -8.18 -4.75 20.41
N PHE A 217 -7.27 -5.46 21.06
CA PHE A 217 -7.15 -6.92 20.97
C PHE A 217 -7.97 -7.59 22.09
N GLU A 218 -8.84 -8.50 21.70
CA GLU A 218 -9.70 -9.29 22.60
C GLU A 218 -9.35 -10.78 22.43
N LYS A 219 -8.80 -11.40 23.48
CA LYS A 219 -8.61 -12.87 23.51
C LYS A 219 -9.96 -13.56 23.65
N ILE A 220 -10.25 -14.50 22.75
CA ILE A 220 -11.46 -15.31 22.80
C ILE A 220 -11.13 -16.59 23.59
N LYS A 221 -12.08 -17.05 24.41
CA LYS A 221 -11.92 -18.29 25.15
C LYS A 221 -11.82 -19.46 24.17
N THR A 222 -10.65 -20.07 24.09
CA THR A 222 -10.43 -21.27 23.28
C THR A 222 -11.15 -22.48 23.87
N PRO A 223 -11.56 -23.46 23.03
CA PRO A 223 -12.19 -24.69 23.51
C PRO A 223 -11.19 -25.64 24.22
N PHE A 224 -9.89 -25.39 24.09
CA PHE A 224 -8.83 -26.22 24.63
C PHE A 224 -8.73 -26.13 26.16
N LYS A 225 -8.53 -27.28 26.81
CA LYS A 225 -8.27 -27.41 28.24
C LYS A 225 -6.85 -27.95 28.45
N GLU A 226 -6.30 -27.69 29.64
CA GLU A 226 -5.08 -28.33 30.15
C GLU A 226 -3.90 -28.26 29.14
N GLN A 227 -3.20 -29.38 28.90
CA GLN A 227 -2.00 -29.44 28.09
C GLN A 227 -2.25 -29.00 26.63
N THR A 228 -3.39 -29.35 26.04
CA THR A 228 -3.74 -28.91 24.67
C THR A 228 -3.82 -27.39 24.57
N ALA A 229 -4.22 -26.70 25.66
CA ALA A 229 -4.24 -25.25 25.68
C ALA A 229 -2.83 -24.64 25.76
N ILE A 230 -1.88 -25.30 26.42
CA ILE A 230 -0.46 -24.91 26.45
C ILE A 230 0.17 -25.14 25.08
N ASP A 231 -0.08 -26.29 24.48
CA ASP A 231 0.45 -26.62 23.16
C ASP A 231 -0.12 -25.67 22.09
N HIS A 232 -1.39 -25.29 22.17
CA HIS A 232 -1.98 -24.24 21.32
C HIS A 232 -1.26 -22.88 21.47
N LEU A 233 -0.91 -22.47 22.69
CA LEU A 233 -0.20 -21.20 22.92
C LEU A 233 1.13 -21.14 22.19
N LYS A 234 1.86 -22.26 22.10
CA LYS A 234 3.15 -22.37 21.38
C LYS A 234 3.01 -22.02 19.90
N PHE A 235 1.82 -22.13 19.32
CA PHE A 235 1.56 -21.81 17.91
C PHE A 235 0.64 -20.59 17.70
N SER A 236 0.02 -20.06 18.75
CA SER A 236 -0.90 -18.92 18.67
C SER A 236 -0.22 -17.60 18.25
N ILE A 237 -1.00 -16.70 17.63
CA ILE A 237 -0.53 -15.37 17.22
C ILE A 237 -0.85 -14.34 18.31
N SER A 238 0.18 -13.62 18.76
CA SER A 238 0.06 -12.56 19.78
C SER A 238 -0.55 -11.25 19.23
N ALA A 239 -0.97 -10.36 20.14
CA ALA A 239 -1.62 -9.10 19.76
C ALA A 239 -0.76 -8.17 18.89
N PRO A 240 0.52 -7.88 19.22
CA PRO A 240 1.33 -7.02 18.36
C PRO A 240 1.63 -7.66 17.01
N SER A 241 1.86 -8.97 16.98
CA SER A 241 2.08 -9.70 15.74
C SER A 241 0.86 -9.62 14.83
N ALA A 242 -0.34 -9.84 15.39
CA ALA A 242 -1.58 -9.71 14.64
C ALA A 242 -1.81 -8.28 14.11
N ASN A 243 -1.64 -7.25 14.95
CA ASN A 243 -1.77 -5.84 14.53
C ASN A 243 -0.78 -5.50 13.41
N PHE A 244 0.46 -5.95 13.53
CA PHE A 244 1.49 -5.72 12.52
C PHE A 244 1.19 -6.45 11.21
N VAL A 245 0.76 -7.71 11.27
CA VAL A 245 0.31 -8.49 10.11
C VAL A 245 -0.82 -7.76 9.39
N ILE A 246 -1.82 -7.27 10.12
CA ILE A 246 -2.96 -6.53 9.56
C ILE A 246 -2.49 -5.25 8.84
N GLU A 247 -1.69 -4.40 9.49
CA GLU A 247 -1.16 -3.17 8.91
C GLU A 247 -0.40 -3.45 7.61
N LYS A 248 0.48 -4.47 7.61
CA LYS A 248 1.24 -4.85 6.43
C LYS A 248 0.39 -5.51 5.36
N THR A 249 -0.73 -6.16 5.71
CA THR A 249 -1.70 -6.71 4.75
C THR A 249 -2.44 -5.60 4.02
N PHE A 250 -2.84 -4.53 4.71
CA PHE A 250 -3.42 -3.34 4.06
C PHE A 250 -2.44 -2.73 3.07
N LYS A 251 -1.18 -2.53 3.48
CA LYS A 251 -0.12 -2.02 2.61
C LYS A 251 0.15 -2.93 1.41
N LEU A 252 0.15 -4.25 1.61
CA LEU A 252 0.26 -5.24 0.54
C LEU A 252 -0.88 -5.09 -0.47
N GLY A 253 -2.14 -4.97 0.00
CA GLY A 253 -3.28 -4.73 -0.88
C GLY A 253 -3.09 -3.48 -1.75
N THR A 254 -2.71 -2.37 -1.13
CA THR A 254 -2.42 -1.10 -1.81
C THR A 254 -1.31 -1.23 -2.86
N ASN A 255 -0.25 -1.98 -2.56
CA ASN A 255 0.83 -2.22 -3.53
C ASN A 255 0.39 -3.15 -4.67
N LEU A 256 -0.35 -4.22 -4.37
CA LEU A 256 -0.86 -5.15 -5.38
C LEU A 256 -1.83 -4.46 -6.35
N ILE A 257 -2.70 -3.57 -5.87
CA ILE A 257 -3.61 -2.82 -6.76
C ILE A 257 -2.86 -1.80 -7.62
N ASP A 258 -1.78 -1.19 -7.12
CA ASP A 258 -0.94 -0.29 -7.91
C ASP A 258 -0.13 -1.03 -8.98
N LEU A 259 0.38 -2.21 -8.64
CA LEU A 259 0.97 -3.14 -9.59
C LEU A 259 -0.05 -3.51 -10.66
N ALA A 260 -1.25 -3.95 -10.27
CA ALA A 260 -2.31 -4.26 -11.22
C ALA A 260 -2.71 -3.06 -12.09
N ASN A 261 -2.74 -1.84 -11.52
CA ASN A 261 -2.99 -0.61 -12.25
C ASN A 261 -1.92 -0.32 -13.30
N THR A 262 -0.65 -0.50 -12.97
CA THR A 262 0.46 -0.41 -13.93
C THR A 262 0.23 -1.40 -15.08
N GLY A 263 -0.32 -2.58 -14.76
CA GLY A 263 -0.73 -3.59 -15.71
C GLY A 263 -1.84 -3.20 -16.70
N THR A 264 -2.64 -2.20 -16.35
CA THR A 264 -3.82 -1.78 -17.14
C THR A 264 -3.59 -0.55 -18.02
N ILE A 265 -2.44 0.13 -17.86
CA ILE A 265 -2.13 1.31 -18.67
C ILE A 265 -1.84 0.85 -20.10
N ASP A 266 -2.56 1.43 -21.05
CA ASP A 266 -2.25 1.24 -22.44
C ASP A 266 -1.12 2.15 -22.91
N GLU A 267 -0.01 1.55 -23.36
CA GLU A 267 1.17 2.30 -23.77
C GLU A 267 0.92 3.23 -24.95
N SER A 268 0.17 2.80 -25.99
CA SER A 268 -0.10 3.68 -27.13
C SER A 268 -1.00 4.85 -26.70
N GLN A 269 -1.91 4.65 -25.74
CA GLN A 269 -2.72 5.73 -25.21
C GLN A 269 -1.89 6.71 -24.36
N GLU A 270 -0.96 6.20 -23.55
CA GLU A 270 -0.01 7.00 -22.76
C GLU A 270 0.87 7.87 -23.68
N GLU A 271 1.39 7.31 -24.78
CA GLU A 271 2.15 8.04 -25.80
C GLU A 271 1.33 9.14 -26.47
N ILE A 272 0.09 8.84 -26.87
CA ILE A 272 -0.83 9.84 -27.44
C ILE A 272 -1.04 10.99 -26.46
N ILE A 273 -1.31 10.71 -25.18
CA ILE A 273 -1.54 11.76 -24.18
C ILE A 273 -0.29 12.61 -23.94
N SER A 274 0.88 11.97 -23.87
CA SER A 274 2.15 12.70 -23.78
C SER A 274 2.31 13.66 -24.96
N TYR A 275 2.05 13.18 -26.18
CA TYR A 275 2.08 14.03 -27.38
C TYR A 275 1.08 15.19 -27.31
N LEU A 276 -0.17 14.92 -26.93
CA LEU A 276 -1.21 15.95 -26.82
C LEU A 276 -0.83 17.04 -25.82
N ILE A 277 -0.24 16.68 -24.68
CA ILE A 277 0.21 17.65 -23.66
C ILE A 277 1.37 18.48 -24.18
N SER A 278 2.41 17.85 -24.74
CA SER A 278 3.54 18.59 -25.32
C SER A 278 3.09 19.54 -26.44
N TYR A 279 2.15 19.10 -27.29
CA TYR A 279 1.58 19.95 -28.33
C TYR A 279 0.85 21.18 -27.75
N MET A 280 0.04 21.00 -26.71
CA MET A 280 -0.64 22.11 -26.02
C MET A 280 0.37 23.08 -25.39
N GLU A 281 1.38 22.56 -24.70
CA GLU A 281 2.43 23.35 -24.06
C GLU A 281 3.23 24.16 -25.06
N ASP A 282 3.63 23.55 -26.18
CA ASP A 282 4.38 24.23 -27.25
C ASP A 282 3.58 25.40 -27.83
N LYS A 283 2.26 25.24 -28.01
CA LYS A 283 1.38 26.30 -28.54
C LYS A 283 1.24 27.49 -27.62
N ILE A 284 1.31 27.29 -26.31
CA ILE A 284 1.18 28.35 -25.30
C ILE A 284 2.52 28.79 -24.71
N SER A 285 3.63 28.13 -25.05
CA SER A 285 4.97 28.35 -24.50
C SER A 285 5.49 29.79 -24.65
N ASN A 286 5.14 30.43 -25.77
CA ASN A 286 5.59 31.79 -26.10
C ASN A 286 4.71 32.89 -25.48
N VAL A 287 3.61 32.53 -24.83
CA VAL A 287 2.71 33.50 -24.19
C VAL A 287 3.32 33.95 -22.86
N LYS A 288 3.65 35.24 -22.75
CA LYS A 288 4.17 35.85 -21.51
C LYS A 288 3.10 36.53 -20.66
N GLU A 289 1.94 36.80 -21.25
CA GLU A 289 0.80 37.40 -20.57
C GLU A 289 0.19 36.43 -19.57
N LYS A 290 -0.36 36.96 -18.48
CA LYS A 290 -1.06 36.16 -17.49
C LYS A 290 -2.49 35.92 -17.95
N TRP A 291 -2.95 34.68 -17.86
CA TRP A 291 -4.30 34.28 -18.20
C TRP A 291 -5.07 33.86 -16.95
N SER A 292 -6.38 34.07 -17.01
CA SER A 292 -7.32 33.41 -16.10
C SER A 292 -7.47 31.93 -16.45
N VAL A 293 -7.91 31.12 -15.50
CA VAL A 293 -8.20 29.69 -15.73
C VAL A 293 -9.26 29.50 -16.82
N LYS A 294 -10.28 30.35 -16.88
CA LYS A 294 -11.32 30.29 -17.92
C LYS A 294 -10.75 30.54 -19.32
N SER A 295 -9.87 31.54 -19.44
CA SER A 295 -9.18 31.85 -20.70
C SER A 295 -8.32 30.67 -21.16
N LEU A 296 -7.59 30.03 -20.23
CA LEU A 296 -6.80 28.84 -20.54
C LEU A 296 -7.67 27.70 -21.05
N ILE A 297 -8.76 27.35 -20.36
CA ILE A 297 -9.65 26.26 -20.76
C ILE A 297 -10.18 26.50 -22.19
N SER A 298 -10.64 27.72 -22.47
CA SER A 298 -11.17 28.07 -23.80
C SER A 298 -10.12 27.97 -24.91
N GLU A 299 -8.88 28.39 -24.66
CA GLU A 299 -7.81 28.30 -25.67
C GLU A 299 -7.37 26.85 -25.88
N ILE A 300 -7.27 26.05 -24.81
CA ILE A 300 -6.94 24.63 -24.92
C ILE A 300 -8.03 23.86 -25.68
N GLU A 301 -9.31 24.14 -25.44
CA GLU A 301 -10.42 23.54 -26.20
C GLU A 301 -10.30 23.84 -27.70
N LYS A 302 -9.90 25.07 -28.06
CA LYS A 302 -9.65 25.48 -29.45
C LYS A 302 -8.45 24.75 -30.05
N ILE A 303 -7.31 24.74 -29.36
CA ILE A 303 -6.09 24.02 -29.79
C ILE A 303 -6.40 22.55 -30.06
N LEU A 304 -7.13 21.89 -29.16
CA LEU A 304 -7.54 20.50 -29.32
C LEU A 304 -8.54 20.30 -30.46
N GLY A 305 -9.44 21.25 -30.70
CA GLY A 305 -10.39 21.21 -31.84
C GLY A 305 -9.68 21.31 -33.20
N ASP A 306 -8.67 22.18 -33.32
CA ASP A 306 -7.86 22.29 -34.53
C ASP A 306 -7.04 21.02 -34.79
N LEU A 307 -6.51 20.43 -33.72
CA LEU A 307 -5.76 19.18 -33.77
C LEU A 307 -6.66 18.00 -34.16
N GLU A 308 -7.85 17.90 -33.57
CA GLU A 308 -8.86 16.88 -33.89
C GLU A 308 -9.27 16.95 -35.37
N SER A 309 -9.45 18.16 -35.90
CA SER A 309 -9.74 18.39 -37.32
C SER A 309 -8.60 17.91 -38.23
N SER A 310 -7.36 18.18 -37.84
CA SER A 310 -6.15 17.71 -38.55
C SER A 310 -6.02 16.19 -38.51
N PHE A 311 -6.31 15.59 -37.36
CA PHE A 311 -6.28 14.14 -37.16
C PHE A 311 -7.36 13.43 -38.00
N ASN A 312 -8.56 13.99 -38.11
CA ASN A 312 -9.62 13.42 -38.95
C ASN A 312 -9.21 13.36 -40.44
N LYS A 313 -8.46 14.35 -40.94
CA LYS A 313 -7.88 14.32 -42.30
C LYS A 313 -6.83 13.22 -42.43
N PHE A 314 -5.91 13.12 -41.47
CA PHE A 314 -4.91 12.04 -41.41
C PHE A 314 -5.57 10.65 -41.41
N PHE A 315 -6.66 10.48 -40.67
CA PHE A 315 -7.43 9.24 -40.65
C PHE A 315 -8.10 8.96 -42.00
N GLY A 316 -8.59 10.00 -42.69
CA GLY A 316 -9.05 9.92 -44.09
C GLY A 316 -7.98 9.32 -45.01
N TYR A 317 -6.76 9.88 -45.00
CA TYR A 317 -5.65 9.35 -45.81
C TYR A 317 -5.23 7.95 -45.38
N SER A 318 -5.35 7.62 -44.09
CA SER A 318 -5.10 6.25 -43.63
C SER A 318 -6.12 5.25 -44.20
N ASN A 319 -7.38 5.64 -44.35
CA ASN A 319 -8.39 4.82 -45.02
C ASN A 319 -8.16 4.70 -46.53
N ASP A 320 -7.69 5.77 -47.19
CA ASP A 320 -7.28 5.70 -48.59
C ASP A 320 -6.14 4.69 -48.79
N PHE A 321 -5.14 4.70 -47.89
CA PHE A 321 -4.06 3.73 -47.94
C PHE A 321 -4.58 2.30 -47.77
N LEU A 322 -5.56 2.08 -46.88
CA LEU A 322 -6.19 0.78 -46.70
C LEU A 322 -6.84 0.23 -47.98
N ALA A 323 -7.23 1.11 -48.91
CA ALA A 323 -7.84 0.75 -50.18
C ALA A 323 -6.83 0.41 -51.30
N THR A 324 -5.52 0.61 -51.07
CA THR A 324 -4.47 0.38 -52.10
C THR A 324 -4.24 -1.09 -52.44
N GLY A 325 -4.60 -2.01 -51.54
CA GLY A 325 -4.43 -3.46 -51.75
C GLY A 325 -2.99 -3.97 -51.68
N GLU A 326 -2.05 -3.14 -51.21
CA GLU A 326 -0.64 -3.49 -51.02
C GLU A 326 -0.44 -4.77 -50.16
N ILE A 327 0.60 -5.53 -50.48
CA ILE A 327 0.96 -6.79 -49.83
C ILE A 327 2.46 -6.76 -49.50
N GLY A 328 2.83 -7.27 -48.33
CA GLY A 328 4.24 -7.37 -47.92
C GLY A 328 4.41 -7.83 -46.48
N THR A 329 5.64 -7.69 -45.99
CA THR A 329 5.93 -7.82 -44.55
C THR A 329 5.40 -6.60 -43.79
N LEU A 330 5.18 -6.73 -42.49
CA LEU A 330 4.73 -5.61 -41.65
C LEU A 330 5.67 -4.39 -41.78
N ILE A 331 6.97 -4.62 -41.84
CA ILE A 331 7.98 -3.55 -41.94
C ILE A 331 7.84 -2.80 -43.28
N GLU A 332 7.70 -3.53 -44.39
CA GLU A 332 7.51 -2.95 -45.72
C GLU A 332 6.21 -2.16 -45.81
N LEU A 333 5.10 -2.73 -45.31
CA LEU A 333 3.79 -2.07 -45.32
C LEU A 333 3.80 -0.80 -44.46
N LEU A 334 4.46 -0.79 -43.31
CA LEU A 334 4.60 0.40 -42.48
C LEU A 334 5.50 1.47 -43.13
N GLY A 335 6.53 1.05 -43.88
CA GLY A 335 7.36 1.95 -44.68
C GLY A 335 6.55 2.62 -45.79
N LYS A 336 5.78 1.83 -46.56
CA LYS A 336 4.87 2.33 -47.60
C LYS A 336 3.77 3.21 -47.03
N TYR A 337 3.21 2.85 -45.87
CA TYR A 337 2.23 3.67 -45.16
C TYR A 337 2.81 5.04 -44.79
N LYS A 338 4.01 5.06 -44.19
CA LYS A 338 4.69 6.32 -43.84
C LYS A 338 4.91 7.20 -45.06
N GLN A 339 5.41 6.62 -46.13
CA GLN A 339 5.64 7.34 -47.38
C GLN A 339 4.33 7.91 -47.95
N PHE A 340 3.28 7.08 -48.05
CA PHE A 340 1.97 7.49 -48.57
C PHE A 340 1.35 8.64 -47.77
N ILE A 341 1.39 8.56 -46.43
CA ILE A 341 0.86 9.60 -45.56
C ILE A 341 1.68 10.88 -45.68
N LEU A 342 3.02 10.79 -45.73
CA LEU A 342 3.87 11.97 -45.84
C LEU A 342 3.76 12.62 -47.23
N GLU A 343 3.63 11.85 -48.31
CA GLU A 343 3.41 12.37 -49.66
C GLU A 343 2.09 13.13 -49.78
N LYS A 344 1.00 12.61 -49.19
CA LYS A 344 -0.29 13.31 -49.15
C LYS A 344 -0.35 14.45 -48.12
N GLY A 345 0.37 14.32 -47.00
CA GLY A 345 0.16 15.15 -45.81
C GLY A 345 1.23 16.19 -45.49
N LYS A 346 2.49 16.05 -45.96
CA LYS A 346 3.60 16.96 -45.57
C LYS A 346 3.37 18.42 -45.94
N LEU A 347 2.57 18.69 -46.97
CA LEU A 347 2.26 20.06 -47.41
C LEU A 347 1.09 20.69 -46.65
N GLU A 348 0.30 19.90 -45.91
CA GLU A 348 -0.92 20.38 -45.25
C GLU A 348 -0.72 20.69 -43.77
N ASN A 349 -0.02 19.82 -43.02
CA ASN A 349 0.22 20.03 -41.59
C ASN A 349 1.46 19.26 -41.10
N LYS A 350 2.33 19.95 -40.36
CA LYS A 350 3.56 19.38 -39.76
C LYS A 350 3.30 18.22 -38.80
N ASN A 351 2.11 18.17 -38.18
CA ASN A 351 1.74 17.13 -37.22
C ASN A 351 1.53 15.74 -37.86
N PHE A 352 1.43 15.64 -39.18
CA PHE A 352 1.18 14.35 -39.86
C PHE A 352 2.32 13.35 -39.67
N GLU A 353 3.55 13.83 -39.53
CA GLU A 353 4.69 12.97 -39.24
C GLU A 353 4.58 12.36 -37.84
N ASP A 354 4.21 13.15 -36.84
CA ASP A 354 4.01 12.68 -35.47
C ASP A 354 2.84 11.69 -35.38
N PHE A 355 1.70 12.02 -36.01
CA PHE A 355 0.55 11.11 -36.08
C PHE A 355 0.93 9.77 -36.73
N CYS A 356 1.72 9.82 -37.80
CA CYS A 356 2.18 8.63 -38.50
C CYS A 356 3.12 7.79 -37.62
N ASN A 357 4.07 8.41 -36.91
CA ASN A 357 4.98 7.72 -36.01
C ASN A 357 4.21 7.05 -34.85
N LEU A 358 3.25 7.75 -34.24
CA LEU A 358 2.36 7.20 -33.20
C LEU A 358 1.52 6.02 -33.73
N ALA A 359 0.95 6.15 -34.92
CA ALA A 359 0.18 5.07 -35.55
C ALA A 359 1.04 3.84 -35.84
N ILE A 360 2.25 4.04 -36.39
CA ILE A 360 3.20 2.95 -36.69
C ILE A 360 3.58 2.19 -35.41
N ASN A 361 3.88 2.91 -34.32
CA ASN A 361 4.18 2.29 -33.03
C ASN A 361 3.01 1.46 -32.50
N SER A 362 1.79 2.01 -32.54
CA SER A 362 0.58 1.30 -32.12
C SER A 362 0.29 0.07 -32.98
N ILE A 363 0.57 0.12 -34.29
CA ILE A 363 0.41 -1.03 -35.19
C ILE A 363 1.42 -2.12 -34.87
N LYS A 364 2.69 -1.79 -34.69
CA LYS A 364 3.75 -2.75 -34.31
C LYS A 364 3.42 -3.49 -33.02
N GLN A 365 2.85 -2.80 -32.04
CA GLN A 365 2.44 -3.40 -30.76
C GLN A 365 1.19 -4.28 -30.86
N SER A 366 0.43 -4.21 -31.96
CA SER A 366 -0.89 -4.83 -32.08
C SER A 366 -0.95 -6.07 -32.96
N ILE A 367 0.02 -6.28 -33.85
CA ILE A 367 0.00 -7.33 -34.87
C ILE A 367 1.03 -8.41 -34.54
N ILE A 368 0.55 -9.66 -34.46
CA ILE A 368 1.37 -10.84 -34.14
C ILE A 368 1.98 -11.47 -35.41
N LYS A 369 1.32 -11.33 -36.57
CA LYS A 369 1.75 -11.93 -37.84
C LYS A 369 2.60 -10.93 -38.63
N ILE A 370 3.84 -11.29 -38.95
CA ILE A 370 4.82 -10.36 -39.54
C ILE A 370 4.89 -10.47 -41.07
N GLU A 371 4.47 -11.60 -41.64
CA GLU A 371 4.65 -11.95 -43.05
C GLU A 371 3.33 -12.13 -43.81
N ASN A 372 3.37 -11.84 -45.12
CA ASN A 372 2.26 -11.99 -46.07
C ASN A 372 0.97 -11.28 -45.62
N LEU A 373 1.11 -10.07 -45.10
CA LEU A 373 -0.01 -9.23 -44.71
C LEU A 373 -0.56 -8.50 -45.94
N ARG A 374 -1.88 -8.41 -46.02
CA ARG A 374 -2.54 -7.43 -46.90
C ARG A 374 -2.81 -6.18 -46.10
N VAL A 375 -2.62 -4.99 -46.69
CA VAL A 375 -2.85 -3.73 -45.97
C VAL A 375 -4.26 -3.63 -45.37
N ILE A 376 -5.28 -4.21 -46.01
CA ILE A 376 -6.66 -4.23 -45.46
C ILE A 376 -6.76 -4.94 -44.10
N GLU A 377 -5.84 -5.85 -43.79
CA GLU A 377 -5.76 -6.53 -42.49
C GLU A 377 -5.32 -5.58 -41.36
N LEU A 378 -4.71 -4.43 -41.69
CA LEU A 378 -4.37 -3.36 -40.75
C LEU A 378 -5.59 -2.52 -40.32
N LYS A 379 -6.75 -2.68 -41.00
CA LYS A 379 -7.94 -1.84 -40.80
C LYS A 379 -8.35 -1.76 -39.34
N SER A 380 -8.55 -2.89 -38.67
CA SER A 380 -9.01 -2.92 -37.28
C SER A 380 -8.08 -2.14 -36.33
N VAL A 381 -6.77 -2.24 -36.55
CA VAL A 381 -5.75 -1.57 -35.74
C VAL A 381 -5.71 -0.06 -36.00
N ILE A 382 -5.82 0.37 -37.26
CA ILE A 382 -5.89 1.80 -37.62
C ILE A 382 -7.16 2.45 -37.07
N TYR A 383 -8.32 1.78 -37.16
CA TYR A 383 -9.56 2.26 -36.56
C TYR A 383 -9.44 2.34 -35.03
N TYR A 384 -8.83 1.34 -34.40
CA TYR A 384 -8.63 1.34 -32.96
C TYR A 384 -7.70 2.47 -32.50
N PHE A 385 -6.62 2.75 -33.23
CA PHE A 385 -5.77 3.92 -32.99
C PHE A 385 -6.54 5.24 -33.10
N SER A 386 -7.41 5.37 -34.11
CA SER A 386 -8.28 6.55 -34.29
C SER A 386 -9.22 6.79 -33.12
N GLU A 387 -9.91 5.74 -32.66
CA GLU A 387 -10.78 5.81 -31.48
C GLU A 387 -9.98 6.18 -30.22
N ARG A 388 -8.79 5.61 -30.03
CA ARG A 388 -7.92 5.97 -28.90
C ARG A 388 -7.53 7.44 -28.93
N PHE A 389 -7.13 7.96 -30.08
CA PHE A 389 -6.73 9.36 -30.22
C PHE A 389 -7.87 10.31 -29.86
N LYS A 390 -9.07 10.07 -30.40
CA LYS A 390 -10.28 10.85 -30.07
C LYS A 390 -10.66 10.76 -28.61
N ASN A 391 -10.62 9.55 -28.03
CA ASN A 391 -10.88 9.35 -26.61
C ASN A 391 -9.86 10.07 -25.72
N SER A 392 -8.57 10.11 -26.10
CA SER A 392 -7.55 10.86 -25.38
C SER A 392 -7.80 12.38 -25.41
N ILE A 393 -8.26 12.93 -26.53
CA ILE A 393 -8.67 14.35 -26.60
C ILE A 393 -9.84 14.61 -25.66
N LEU A 394 -10.88 13.78 -25.70
CA LEU A 394 -12.04 13.91 -24.83
C LEU A 394 -11.63 13.82 -23.35
N LEU A 395 -10.76 12.88 -23.02
CA LEU A 395 -10.23 12.69 -21.66
C LEU A 395 -9.55 13.97 -21.15
N ILE A 396 -8.70 14.59 -21.96
CA ILE A 396 -8.04 15.86 -21.61
C ILE A 396 -9.07 16.96 -21.39
N LYS A 397 -10.06 17.11 -22.27
CA LYS A 397 -11.13 18.12 -22.15
C LYS A 397 -11.92 17.95 -20.85
N GLU A 398 -12.23 16.72 -20.45
CA GLU A 398 -12.97 16.43 -19.22
C GLU A 398 -12.13 16.55 -17.95
N ALA A 399 -10.84 16.17 -18.01
CA ALA A 399 -9.95 16.13 -16.87
C ALA A 399 -9.33 17.50 -16.54
N LEU A 400 -9.06 18.33 -17.54
CA LEU A 400 -8.39 19.62 -17.37
C LEU A 400 -9.12 20.54 -16.36
N PRO A 401 -10.45 20.76 -16.44
CA PRO A 401 -11.17 21.56 -15.44
C PRO A 401 -11.03 21.02 -14.02
N LYS A 402 -11.07 19.69 -13.83
CA LYS A 402 -10.94 19.03 -12.52
C LYS A 402 -9.54 19.20 -11.95
N TYR A 403 -8.53 19.00 -12.81
CA TYR A 403 -7.13 19.22 -12.45
C TYR A 403 -6.90 20.67 -12.02
N LEU A 404 -7.39 21.66 -12.78
CA LEU A 404 -7.21 23.07 -12.47
C LEU A 404 -7.90 23.47 -11.15
N SER A 405 -9.09 22.93 -10.87
CA SER A 405 -9.75 23.14 -9.56
C SER A 405 -8.97 22.55 -8.40
N ARG A 406 -8.49 21.31 -8.55
CA ARG A 406 -7.65 20.67 -7.54
C ARG A 406 -6.36 21.42 -7.32
N ARG A 407 -5.72 21.85 -8.42
CA ARG A 407 -4.49 22.64 -8.41
C ARG A 407 -4.70 23.95 -7.67
N MET A 408 -5.76 24.70 -8.00
CA MET A 408 -6.10 25.96 -7.33
C MET A 408 -6.28 25.78 -5.82
N LEU A 409 -7.07 24.80 -5.37
CA LEU A 409 -7.25 24.52 -3.94
C LEU A 409 -5.93 24.17 -3.26
N LYS A 410 -5.08 23.34 -3.89
CA LYS A 410 -3.75 23.02 -3.38
C LYS A 410 -2.84 24.23 -3.29
N THR A 411 -2.76 25.05 -4.33
CA THR A 411 -1.97 26.28 -4.35
C THR A 411 -2.43 27.23 -3.25
N SER A 412 -3.74 27.42 -3.09
CA SER A 412 -4.30 28.25 -2.02
C SER A 412 -3.93 27.69 -0.64
N THR A 413 -3.95 26.37 -0.45
CA THR A 413 -3.48 25.75 0.81
C THR A 413 -1.98 25.97 1.04
N ILE A 414 -1.14 25.79 0.02
CA ILE A 414 0.31 26.03 0.11
C ILE A 414 0.59 27.48 0.49
N GLU A 415 -0.05 28.44 -0.18
CA GLU A 415 0.09 29.88 0.13
C GLU A 415 -0.41 30.21 1.53
N PHE A 416 -1.53 29.64 1.95
CA PHE A 416 -2.08 29.84 3.29
C PHE A 416 -1.11 29.33 4.37
N ILE A 417 -0.61 28.09 4.24
CA ILE A 417 0.38 27.53 5.17
C ILE A 417 1.67 28.34 5.15
N LYS A 418 2.15 28.77 3.97
CA LYS A 418 3.35 29.61 3.85
C LYS A 418 3.18 30.95 4.57
N LYS A 419 2.05 31.64 4.40
CA LYS A 419 1.76 32.90 5.10
C LYS A 419 1.68 32.72 6.61
N ILE A 420 1.17 31.58 7.10
CA ILE A 420 1.18 31.28 8.53
C ILE A 420 2.63 31.04 8.99
N LYS A 421 3.42 30.27 8.23
CA LYS A 421 4.84 30.03 8.54
C LYS A 421 5.63 31.34 8.60
N GLU A 422 5.46 32.24 7.63
CA GLU A 422 6.09 33.56 7.59
C GLU A 422 5.77 34.38 8.86
N ASN A 423 4.49 34.47 9.23
CA ASN A 423 4.06 35.13 10.46
C ASN A 423 4.67 34.52 11.73
N LEU A 424 4.97 33.22 11.73
CA LEU A 424 5.53 32.51 12.88
C LEU A 424 7.07 32.49 12.85
N GLN A 425 7.72 33.03 11.82
CA GLN A 425 9.17 33.16 11.79
C GLN A 425 9.69 34.32 12.66
N GLU A 426 8.84 35.29 12.96
CA GLU A 426 9.12 36.44 13.84
C GLU A 426 9.04 36.07 15.33
N GLU A 427 8.43 34.92 15.64
CA GLU A 427 8.31 34.40 17.00
C GLU A 427 9.61 33.76 17.49
N GLU A 428 9.73 33.56 18.79
CA GLU A 428 10.90 32.92 19.38
C GLU A 428 11.13 31.52 18.80
N LYS A 429 12.40 31.11 18.77
CA LYS A 429 12.87 29.83 18.18
C LYS A 429 12.06 28.58 18.61
N PRO A 430 11.62 28.43 19.89
CA PRO A 430 10.70 27.37 20.27
C PRO A 430 9.41 27.43 19.46
N VAL A 431 8.66 28.54 19.53
CA VAL A 431 7.37 28.71 18.84
C VAL A 431 7.49 28.41 17.34
N LYS A 432 8.58 28.82 16.69
CA LYS A 432 8.84 28.56 15.27
C LYS A 432 8.91 27.07 14.93
N ILE A 433 9.78 26.31 15.60
CA ILE A 433 9.99 24.87 15.35
C ILE A 433 8.72 24.06 15.64
N LEU A 434 8.01 24.44 16.71
CA LEU A 434 6.75 23.82 17.13
C LEU A 434 5.64 24.02 16.12
N SER A 435 5.51 25.26 15.65
CA SER A 435 4.53 25.64 14.64
C SER A 435 4.78 24.90 13.34
N ASP A 436 6.02 24.73 12.92
CA ASP A 436 6.35 24.00 11.70
C ASP A 436 5.82 22.55 11.72
N ARG A 437 6.03 21.81 12.82
CA ARG A 437 5.51 20.43 12.95
C ARG A 437 3.99 20.35 12.94
N TYR A 438 3.31 21.26 13.64
CA TYR A 438 1.85 21.31 13.65
C TYR A 438 1.28 21.68 12.28
N LEU A 439 1.91 22.63 11.60
CA LEU A 439 1.51 23.05 10.26
C LEU A 439 1.72 21.95 9.23
N GLU A 440 2.73 21.09 9.37
CA GLU A 440 2.90 19.91 8.50
C GLU A 440 1.77 18.88 8.69
N LYS A 441 1.39 18.59 9.94
CA LYS A 441 0.24 17.72 10.25
C LYS A 441 -1.07 18.33 9.71
N PHE A 442 -1.27 19.63 9.92
CA PHE A 442 -2.45 20.34 9.43
C PHE A 442 -2.51 20.44 7.91
N TYR A 443 -1.37 20.68 7.25
CA TYR A 443 -1.23 20.68 5.80
C TYR A 443 -1.65 19.33 5.21
N SER A 444 -1.13 18.24 5.76
CA SER A 444 -1.48 16.88 5.33
C SER A 444 -2.98 16.58 5.50
N TYR A 445 -3.57 17.05 6.61
CA TYR A 445 -5.00 16.95 6.85
C TYR A 445 -5.82 17.73 5.81
N LEU A 446 -5.46 18.98 5.51
CA LEU A 446 -6.13 19.79 4.49
C LEU A 446 -6.05 19.16 3.10
N LEU A 447 -4.88 18.60 2.72
CA LEU A 447 -4.73 17.89 1.45
C LEU A 447 -5.68 16.69 1.33
N ASN A 448 -5.86 15.92 2.41
CA ASN A 448 -6.85 14.84 2.44
C ASN A 448 -8.28 15.34 2.22
N GLN A 449 -8.66 16.46 2.86
CA GLN A 449 -9.99 17.06 2.72
C GLN A 449 -10.27 17.59 1.30
N ILE A 450 -9.25 18.10 0.61
CA ILE A 450 -9.37 18.53 -0.79
C ILE A 450 -9.73 17.34 -1.68
N GLU A 451 -9.13 16.19 -1.47
CA GLU A 451 -9.31 15.03 -2.35
C GLU A 451 -10.69 14.38 -2.25
N ILE A 452 -11.31 14.45 -1.08
CA ILE A 452 -12.70 14.01 -0.87
C ILE A 452 -13.73 15.09 -1.20
N ASN A 453 -13.29 16.28 -1.63
CA ASN A 453 -14.20 17.39 -1.87
C ASN A 453 -15.18 17.07 -3.03
N PRO A 454 -16.51 17.23 -2.82
CA PRO A 454 -17.52 16.98 -3.85
C PRO A 454 -17.38 17.82 -5.12
N LEU A 455 -16.68 18.96 -5.08
CA LEU A 455 -16.44 19.77 -6.28
C LEU A 455 -15.39 19.16 -7.20
N ILE A 456 -14.44 18.39 -6.67
CA ILE A 456 -13.39 17.74 -7.49
C ILE A 456 -13.86 16.40 -8.06
N SER A 457 -14.75 15.70 -7.35
CA SER A 457 -15.15 14.32 -7.67
C SER A 457 -16.32 14.18 -8.66
N LYS A 458 -16.94 15.27 -9.12
CA LYS A 458 -18.11 15.19 -10.04
C LYS A 458 -17.70 14.80 -11.47
N LYS A 459 -18.41 13.83 -12.07
CA LYS A 459 -18.22 13.38 -13.47
C LYS A 459 -18.34 14.52 -14.48
N VAL A 460 -19.41 15.31 -14.41
CA VAL A 460 -19.61 16.51 -15.25
C VAL A 460 -19.31 17.72 -14.38
N PHE A 461 -18.10 18.24 -14.50
CA PHE A 461 -17.63 19.37 -13.74
C PHE A 461 -17.43 20.58 -14.65
N LYS A 462 -18.08 21.70 -14.32
CA LYS A 462 -17.79 23.00 -14.92
C LYS A 462 -16.96 23.81 -13.94
N PHE A 463 -15.80 24.27 -14.40
CA PHE A 463 -14.93 25.12 -13.60
C PHE A 463 -15.67 26.40 -13.18
N ASN A 464 -15.67 26.69 -11.88
CA ASN A 464 -16.23 27.92 -11.33
C ASN A 464 -15.34 28.43 -10.19
N GLU A 465 -14.56 29.46 -10.51
CA GLU A 465 -13.54 30.03 -9.62
C GLU A 465 -14.13 30.64 -8.35
N GLU A 466 -15.22 31.41 -8.45
CA GLU A 466 -15.91 32.02 -7.30
C GLU A 466 -16.41 30.96 -6.31
N LYS A 467 -16.90 29.84 -6.84
CA LYS A 467 -17.35 28.72 -6.03
C LYS A 467 -16.19 28.03 -5.31
N LEU A 468 -15.05 27.88 -5.98
CA LEU A 468 -13.84 27.27 -5.40
C LEU A 468 -13.23 28.14 -4.30
N ILE A 469 -13.24 29.46 -4.47
CA ILE A 469 -12.80 30.43 -3.45
C ILE A 469 -13.64 30.30 -2.18
N LYS A 470 -14.96 30.25 -2.33
CA LYS A 470 -15.89 30.03 -1.20
C LYS A 470 -15.66 28.68 -0.55
N GLU A 471 -15.55 27.62 -1.36
CA GLU A 471 -15.33 26.26 -0.87
C GLU A 471 -13.99 26.13 -0.11
N PHE A 472 -12.92 26.75 -0.59
CA PHE A 472 -11.63 26.78 0.10
C PHE A 472 -11.75 27.38 1.50
N SER A 473 -12.47 28.50 1.60
CA SER A 473 -12.69 29.22 2.86
C SER A 473 -13.51 28.37 3.84
N ASP A 474 -14.55 27.68 3.36
CA ASP A 474 -15.37 26.77 4.14
C ASP A 474 -14.61 25.50 4.55
N LEU A 475 -13.80 24.94 3.65
CA LEU A 475 -12.97 23.76 3.90
C LEU A 475 -11.99 24.04 5.02
N ILE A 476 -11.29 25.18 5.00
CA ILE A 476 -10.36 25.54 6.09
C ILE A 476 -11.12 25.70 7.40
N LYS A 477 -12.23 26.45 7.42
CA LYS A 477 -13.03 26.68 8.64
C LYS A 477 -13.50 25.37 9.29
N ARG A 478 -14.03 24.44 8.50
CA ARG A 478 -14.47 23.12 9.01
C ARG A 478 -13.29 22.25 9.44
N SER A 479 -12.22 22.25 8.67
CA SER A 479 -11.04 21.40 8.91
C SER A 479 -10.25 21.84 10.14
N TYR A 480 -10.17 23.15 10.37
CA TYR A 480 -9.48 23.76 11.49
C TYR A 480 -10.01 23.25 12.83
N GLN A 481 -11.33 23.31 13.04
CA GLN A 481 -11.93 22.90 14.30
C GLN A 481 -11.72 21.40 14.54
N ASN A 482 -12.02 20.57 13.53
CA ASN A 482 -11.84 19.13 13.61
C ASN A 482 -10.38 18.70 13.89
N PHE A 483 -9.40 19.40 13.32
CA PHE A 483 -7.98 19.08 13.52
C PHE A 483 -7.53 19.37 14.95
N PHE A 484 -7.88 20.53 15.51
CA PHE A 484 -7.47 20.88 16.88
C PHE A 484 -8.21 20.09 17.95
N ASP A 485 -9.41 19.57 17.64
CA ASP A 485 -10.16 18.70 18.55
C ASP A 485 -9.59 17.26 18.59
N THR A 486 -8.70 16.89 17.66
CA THR A 486 -8.18 15.52 17.52
C THR A 486 -6.67 15.38 17.71
N ILE A 487 -5.92 16.49 17.79
CA ILE A 487 -4.47 16.44 17.91
C ILE A 487 -4.02 16.11 19.34
N ASP A 488 -3.22 15.05 19.48
CA ASP A 488 -2.59 14.66 20.73
C ASP A 488 -1.08 14.89 20.71
N LEU A 489 -0.52 15.36 21.84
CA LEU A 489 0.89 15.68 22.01
C LEU A 489 1.65 14.47 22.54
N LYS A 490 2.53 13.90 21.71
CA LYS A 490 3.35 12.74 22.09
C LYS A 490 4.57 13.16 22.92
N ILE A 491 5.15 12.22 23.67
CA ILE A 491 6.42 12.41 24.42
C ILE A 491 7.50 12.97 23.50
N THR A 492 7.65 12.43 22.29
CA THR A 492 8.65 12.87 21.30
C THR A 492 8.49 14.32 20.87
N ASP A 493 7.23 14.79 20.83
CA ASP A 493 6.91 16.18 20.56
C ASP A 493 7.39 17.00 21.77
N LEU A 494 6.92 16.72 22.99
CA LEU A 494 7.33 17.47 24.19
C LEU A 494 8.83 17.44 24.50
N VAL A 495 9.55 16.35 24.20
CA VAL A 495 11.02 16.26 24.33
C VAL A 495 11.68 17.26 23.41
N SER A 496 11.20 17.35 22.17
CA SER A 496 11.69 18.34 21.21
C SER A 496 11.34 19.77 21.67
N PHE A 497 10.27 19.95 22.42
CA PHE A 497 9.84 21.25 22.93
C PHE A 497 10.78 21.69 24.06
N ALA A 498 11.01 20.81 25.03
CA ALA A 498 11.91 21.03 26.15
C ALA A 498 13.35 21.29 25.69
N GLU A 499 13.85 20.58 24.65
CA GLU A 499 15.17 20.81 24.06
C GLU A 499 15.34 22.25 23.55
N VAL A 500 14.30 22.84 22.96
CA VAL A 500 14.39 24.16 22.34
C VAL A 500 14.26 25.27 23.39
N LEU A 501 13.57 25.02 24.50
CA LEU A 501 13.40 25.97 25.62
C LEU A 501 14.62 26.06 26.55
N MET A 502 15.66 25.25 26.32
CA MET A 502 16.88 25.32 27.11
C MET A 502 17.66 26.62 26.83
N GLU A 503 18.12 27.27 27.89
CA GLU A 503 18.95 28.47 27.82
C GLU A 503 20.42 28.09 27.59
N LYS A 504 20.86 26.94 28.09
CA LYS A 504 22.25 26.47 27.97
C LYS A 504 22.52 25.68 26.67
N ASP A 505 23.80 25.59 26.27
CA ASP A 505 24.22 24.87 25.06
C ASP A 505 23.92 23.35 25.12
N ARG A 506 22.83 22.94 24.47
CA ARG A 506 22.36 21.56 24.35
C ARG A 506 23.39 20.55 23.82
N LYS A 507 24.53 20.98 23.26
CA LYS A 507 25.59 20.06 22.80
C LYS A 507 26.04 19.08 23.88
N VAL A 508 26.04 19.50 25.15
CA VAL A 508 26.49 18.67 26.28
C VAL A 508 25.59 17.45 26.49
N ILE A 509 24.27 17.60 26.31
CA ILE A 509 23.28 16.53 26.58
C ILE A 509 22.62 15.98 25.31
N ARG A 510 23.17 16.30 24.13
CA ARG A 510 22.54 15.97 22.84
C ARG A 510 22.30 14.47 22.67
N SER A 511 23.25 13.63 23.09
CA SER A 511 23.13 12.17 23.06
C SER A 511 21.90 11.69 23.85
N HIS A 512 21.67 12.27 25.03
CA HIS A 512 20.51 11.96 25.88
C HIS A 512 19.19 12.43 25.26
N ILE A 513 19.16 13.63 24.69
CA ILE A 513 17.95 14.14 24.04
C ILE A 513 17.55 13.25 22.86
N GLU A 514 18.51 12.82 22.03
CA GLU A 514 18.23 11.90 20.93
C GLU A 514 17.72 10.54 21.45
N LYS A 515 18.25 10.06 22.58
CA LYS A 515 17.72 8.88 23.27
C LYS A 515 16.27 9.07 23.75
N PHE A 516 15.94 10.21 24.33
CA PHE A 516 14.57 10.55 24.77
C PHE A 516 13.59 10.65 23.60
N LYS A 517 14.01 11.21 22.46
CA LYS A 517 13.18 11.30 21.24
C LYS A 517 12.79 9.92 20.69
N LYS A 518 13.61 8.88 20.94
CA LYS A 518 13.34 7.51 20.48
C LYS A 518 12.48 6.70 21.46
N TYR A 519 12.28 7.18 22.69
CA TYR A 519 11.65 6.43 23.79
C TYR A 519 10.35 5.73 23.41
N SER A 520 9.32 6.48 23.02
CA SER A 520 8.00 5.92 22.69
C SER A 520 8.04 4.89 21.56
N ALA A 521 8.80 5.18 20.51
CA ALA A 521 8.90 4.32 19.32
C ALA A 521 9.70 3.04 19.62
N GLU A 522 10.81 3.15 20.37
CA GLU A 522 11.61 2.00 20.75
C GLU A 522 10.89 1.09 21.74
N LEU A 523 10.16 1.63 22.74
CA LEU A 523 9.37 0.80 23.65
C LEU A 523 8.30 -0.01 22.92
N HIS A 524 7.57 0.64 22.01
CA HIS A 524 6.57 -0.03 21.19
C HIS A 524 7.21 -1.12 20.29
N PHE A 525 8.37 -0.83 19.70
CA PHE A 525 9.13 -1.80 18.91
C PHE A 525 9.60 -2.99 19.75
N LEU A 526 10.15 -2.73 20.94
CA LEU A 526 10.69 -3.73 21.85
C LEU A 526 9.61 -4.64 22.42
N LEU A 527 8.46 -4.09 22.82
CA LEU A 527 7.29 -4.89 23.19
C LEU A 527 6.85 -5.75 22.01
N SER A 528 6.78 -5.16 20.81
CA SER A 528 6.46 -5.91 19.59
C SER A 528 7.47 -7.02 19.32
N TYR A 529 8.76 -6.81 19.58
CA TYR A 529 9.84 -7.80 19.44
C TYR A 529 9.73 -8.95 20.45
N ILE A 530 9.43 -8.64 21.71
CA ILE A 530 9.19 -9.62 22.77
C ILE A 530 8.02 -10.54 22.38
N LEU A 531 6.96 -9.95 21.85
CA LEU A 531 5.72 -10.66 21.55
C LEU A 531 5.72 -11.34 20.18
N ARG A 532 6.80 -11.28 19.39
CA ARG A 532 6.88 -12.02 18.11
C ARG A 532 6.97 -13.52 18.35
N TYR A 533 6.50 -14.28 17.37
CA TYR A 533 6.61 -15.73 17.35
C TYR A 533 8.05 -16.22 17.57
N THR A 534 9.04 -15.62 16.90
CA THR A 534 10.44 -16.02 17.05
C THR A 534 11.02 -15.76 18.44
N THR A 535 10.34 -15.01 19.30
CA THR A 535 10.77 -14.69 20.67
C THR A 535 9.92 -15.46 21.69
N ILE A 536 8.66 -15.06 21.92
CA ILE A 536 7.86 -15.62 23.02
C ILE A 536 7.39 -17.05 22.73
N ASN A 537 6.90 -17.33 21.52
CA ASN A 537 6.48 -18.69 21.16
C ASN A 537 7.68 -19.63 21.12
N ARG A 538 8.82 -19.16 20.59
CA ARG A 538 10.06 -19.93 20.59
C ARG A 538 10.55 -20.23 22.01
N TYR A 539 10.45 -19.29 22.94
CA TYR A 539 10.74 -19.54 24.36
C TYR A 539 9.84 -20.63 24.93
N LEU A 540 8.53 -20.57 24.68
CA LEU A 540 7.58 -21.60 25.12
C LEU A 540 7.83 -22.98 24.49
N LYS A 541 8.54 -23.05 23.35
CA LYS A 541 8.90 -24.31 22.69
C LYS A 541 10.22 -24.89 23.19
N GLU A 542 11.17 -24.03 23.55
CA GLU A 542 12.52 -24.44 23.98
C GLU A 542 12.56 -24.79 25.48
N GLU A 543 11.76 -24.14 26.32
CA GLU A 543 11.68 -24.45 27.75
C GLU A 543 10.66 -25.56 28.04
N SER A 544 10.96 -26.40 29.03
CA SER A 544 10.03 -27.45 29.46
C SER A 544 8.90 -26.87 30.31
N ASP A 545 7.68 -27.38 30.11
CA ASP A 545 6.49 -26.87 30.82
C ASP A 545 6.61 -27.00 32.35
N GLU A 546 7.35 -28.01 32.85
CA GLU A 546 7.65 -28.22 34.27
C GLU A 546 8.61 -27.18 34.85
N GLU A 547 9.58 -26.70 34.07
CA GLU A 547 10.60 -25.75 34.54
C GLU A 547 10.09 -24.30 34.62
N ILE A 548 8.97 -23.98 33.98
CA ILE A 548 8.37 -22.64 33.96
C ILE A 548 6.99 -22.64 34.64
N SER A 549 6.82 -23.50 35.64
CA SER A 549 5.56 -23.75 36.35
C SER A 549 5.08 -22.62 37.26
N ASP A 550 5.90 -21.59 37.51
CA ASP A 550 5.54 -20.44 38.35
C ASP A 550 5.96 -19.08 37.71
N PRO A 551 5.29 -17.97 38.04
CA PRO A 551 5.58 -16.65 37.45
C PRO A 551 7.02 -16.16 37.61
N VAL A 552 7.68 -16.50 38.73
CA VAL A 552 9.03 -16.04 39.04
C VAL A 552 10.05 -16.78 38.17
N THR A 553 9.94 -18.11 38.10
CA THR A 553 10.83 -18.92 37.28
C THR A 553 10.63 -18.64 35.80
N PHE A 554 9.38 -18.46 35.35
CA PHE A 554 9.05 -18.03 34.00
C PHE A 554 9.76 -16.73 33.64
N ALA A 555 9.63 -15.68 34.46
CA ALA A 555 10.19 -14.37 34.15
C ALA A 555 11.73 -14.36 34.19
N ASN A 556 12.35 -15.07 35.13
CA ASN A 556 13.80 -15.14 35.24
C ASN A 556 14.44 -15.89 34.06
N ARG A 557 13.84 -17.01 33.64
CA ARG A 557 14.31 -17.75 32.44
C ARG A 557 14.06 -16.94 31.18
N PHE A 558 12.90 -16.32 31.04
CA PHE A 558 12.58 -15.46 29.90
C PHE A 558 13.52 -14.25 29.80
N HIS A 559 13.88 -13.62 30.93
CA HIS A 559 14.87 -12.55 30.96
C HIS A 559 16.22 -13.00 30.37
N ARG A 560 16.76 -14.14 30.83
CA ARG A 560 18.04 -14.69 30.33
C ARG A 560 17.97 -15.05 28.85
N PHE A 561 16.85 -15.63 28.42
CA PHE A 561 16.59 -15.95 27.02
C PHE A 561 16.61 -14.69 26.15
N LEU A 562 15.91 -13.63 26.59
CA LEU A 562 15.80 -12.38 25.86
C LEU A 562 17.11 -11.60 25.85
N GLU A 563 17.82 -11.52 26.98
CA GLU A 563 19.11 -10.84 27.12
C GLU A 563 20.14 -11.35 26.09
N LYS A 564 20.24 -12.68 25.93
CA LYS A 564 21.12 -13.30 24.92
C LYS A 564 20.78 -12.85 23.50
N ARG A 565 19.50 -12.69 23.17
CA ARG A 565 19.02 -12.33 21.83
C ARG A 565 19.10 -10.84 21.54
N MET A 566 18.89 -10.02 22.57
CA MET A 566 18.97 -8.56 22.47
C MET A 566 20.42 -8.05 22.49
N GLY A 567 21.40 -8.90 22.80
CA GLY A 567 22.82 -8.54 22.82
C GLY A 567 23.31 -7.89 21.51
N GLY A 568 22.85 -8.38 20.36
CA GLY A 568 23.22 -7.85 19.03
C GLY A 568 22.34 -6.70 18.51
N ILE A 569 21.33 -6.27 19.28
CA ILE A 569 20.41 -5.21 18.86
C ILE A 569 20.88 -3.86 19.42
N ASP A 570 21.10 -2.89 18.53
CA ASP A 570 21.50 -1.52 18.87
C ASP A 570 20.26 -0.66 19.16
N LEU A 571 19.76 -0.76 20.40
CA LEU A 571 18.63 0.01 20.91
C LEU A 571 18.97 0.62 22.26
N GLU A 572 18.53 1.86 22.48
CA GLU A 572 18.88 2.66 23.65
C GLU A 572 18.14 2.21 24.91
N TRP A 573 16.92 1.70 24.74
CA TRP A 573 16.00 1.36 25.83
C TRP A 573 15.88 -0.14 26.12
N LYS A 574 16.76 -0.98 25.55
CA LYS A 574 16.70 -2.44 25.72
C LYS A 574 16.78 -2.90 27.17
N SER A 575 17.72 -2.33 27.94
CA SER A 575 17.89 -2.69 29.36
C SER A 575 16.68 -2.30 30.19
N TYR A 576 15.99 -1.22 29.83
CA TYR A 576 14.83 -0.75 30.55
C TYR A 576 13.64 -1.71 30.44
N ILE A 577 13.45 -2.36 29.29
CA ILE A 577 12.44 -3.40 29.13
C ILE A 577 12.82 -4.71 29.84
N LEU A 578 14.11 -5.05 29.91
CA LEU A 578 14.58 -6.18 30.72
C LEU A 578 14.31 -5.95 32.22
N GLU A 579 14.42 -4.72 32.70
CA GLU A 579 14.02 -4.35 34.07
C GLU A 579 12.53 -4.64 34.32
N TRP A 580 11.64 -4.40 33.34
CA TRP A 580 10.21 -4.70 33.50
C TRP A 580 9.94 -6.19 33.72
N ILE A 581 10.68 -7.07 33.04
CA ILE A 581 10.57 -8.53 33.22
C ILE A 581 11.01 -8.91 34.63
N THR A 582 12.07 -8.27 35.13
CA THR A 582 12.57 -8.49 36.50
C THR A 582 11.58 -7.96 37.54
N ASP A 583 10.97 -6.81 37.29
CA ASP A 583 9.97 -6.20 38.16
C ASP A 583 8.69 -7.02 38.23
N TYR A 584 8.30 -7.68 37.14
CA TYR A 584 7.21 -8.66 37.13
C TYR A 584 7.49 -9.80 38.13
N ALA A 585 8.70 -10.39 38.12
CA ALA A 585 9.09 -11.43 39.07
C ALA A 585 8.99 -10.94 40.53
N LYS A 586 9.41 -9.69 40.81
CA LYS A 586 9.36 -9.07 42.15
C LYS A 586 7.95 -8.93 42.73
N ILE A 587 6.92 -8.83 41.91
CA ILE A 587 5.52 -8.76 42.37
C ILE A 587 5.14 -10.05 43.10
N PHE A 588 5.55 -11.19 42.54
CA PHE A 588 5.20 -12.52 43.07
C PHE A 588 6.13 -13.01 44.17
N PHE A 589 7.34 -12.45 44.29
CA PHE A 589 8.20 -12.69 45.47
C PHE A 589 7.59 -12.21 46.80
N LYS A 590 6.59 -11.31 46.76
CA LYS A 590 6.00 -10.67 47.95
C LYS A 590 4.60 -11.17 48.30
N THR A 591 4.07 -12.15 47.58
CA THR A 591 2.70 -12.64 47.79
C THR A 591 2.70 -13.84 48.73
N GLU A 592 2.02 -13.77 49.87
CA GLU A 592 1.93 -14.87 50.85
C GLU A 592 0.96 -16.00 50.40
N GLU A 593 0.17 -15.77 49.34
CA GLU A 593 -0.76 -16.76 48.80
C GLU A 593 -0.06 -17.73 47.83
N GLN A 594 0.05 -19.00 48.24
CA GLN A 594 0.39 -20.11 47.34
C GLN A 594 -0.82 -20.42 46.44
N LYS A 595 -0.97 -19.64 45.37
CA LYS A 595 -1.87 -19.98 44.27
C LYS A 595 -1.15 -20.98 43.34
N ASP A 596 -1.80 -22.10 43.02
CA ASP A 596 -1.33 -22.98 41.94
C ASP A 596 -1.54 -22.28 40.58
N TRP A 597 -0.44 -21.91 39.93
CA TRP A 597 -0.45 -21.30 38.62
C TRP A 597 -0.33 -22.37 37.53
N ASN A 598 -1.06 -22.21 36.44
CA ASN A 598 -0.79 -22.93 35.20
C ASN A 598 -0.05 -22.01 34.21
N LEU A 599 0.70 -22.60 33.29
CA LEU A 599 1.51 -21.85 32.32
C LEU A 599 0.69 -20.89 31.45
N LYS A 600 -0.55 -21.25 31.11
CA LYS A 600 -1.48 -20.37 30.37
C LYS A 600 -1.83 -19.12 31.16
N GLU A 601 -2.07 -19.24 32.47
CA GLU A 601 -2.33 -18.12 33.36
C GLU A 601 -1.10 -17.24 33.54
N ILE A 602 0.09 -17.85 33.72
CA ILE A 602 1.36 -17.13 33.83
C ILE A 602 1.60 -16.32 32.55
N TYR A 603 1.52 -16.97 31.39
CA TYR A 603 1.68 -16.34 30.09
C TYR A 603 0.72 -15.16 29.92
N ASN A 604 -0.57 -15.37 30.15
CA ASN A 604 -1.57 -14.32 29.97
C ASN A 604 -1.33 -13.14 30.92
N ASN A 605 -1.01 -13.41 32.18
CA ASN A 605 -0.73 -12.39 33.17
C ASN A 605 0.55 -11.61 32.83
N PHE A 606 1.60 -12.28 32.38
CA PHE A 606 2.86 -11.67 31.94
C PHE A 606 2.66 -10.76 30.72
N ILE A 607 1.94 -11.23 29.69
CA ILE A 607 1.64 -10.40 28.50
C ILE A 607 0.83 -9.17 28.89
N SER A 608 -0.24 -9.35 29.67
CA SER A 608 -1.07 -8.23 30.11
C SER A 608 -0.30 -7.23 30.98
N TYR A 609 0.64 -7.70 31.81
CA TYR A 609 1.53 -6.83 32.55
C TYR A 609 2.38 -5.97 31.62
N LEU A 610 3.04 -6.56 30.62
CA LEU A 610 3.89 -5.83 29.68
C LEU A 610 3.10 -4.83 28.81
N GLU A 611 1.92 -5.22 28.30
CA GLU A 611 1.05 -4.34 27.50
C GLU A 611 0.54 -3.15 28.32
N ASN A 612 0.09 -3.38 29.55
CA ASN A 612 -0.35 -2.32 30.47
C ASN A 612 0.82 -1.42 30.87
N LYS A 613 2.00 -2.01 31.10
CA LYS A 613 3.22 -1.26 31.43
C LYS A 613 3.62 -0.36 30.28
N GLU A 614 3.69 -0.87 29.06
CA GLU A 614 4.00 -0.07 27.87
C GLU A 614 3.00 1.08 27.69
N SER A 615 1.70 0.79 27.76
CA SER A 615 0.64 1.80 27.64
C SER A 615 0.80 2.90 28.71
N SER A 616 1.04 2.52 29.97
CA SER A 616 1.26 3.49 31.06
C SER A 616 2.54 4.31 30.88
N GLN A 617 3.58 3.73 30.28
CA GLN A 617 4.86 4.41 30.06
C GLN A 617 4.80 5.39 28.89
N GLN A 618 3.76 5.34 28.05
CA GLN A 618 3.48 6.36 27.05
C GLN A 618 2.83 7.62 27.64
N GLU A 619 2.41 7.59 28.91
CA GLU A 619 1.88 8.77 29.61
C GLU A 619 2.99 9.78 29.89
N LEU A 620 2.68 11.07 29.69
CA LEU A 620 3.65 12.16 29.83
C LEU A 620 4.19 12.26 31.26
N GLU A 621 3.31 12.06 32.23
CA GLU A 621 3.60 12.11 33.66
C GLU A 621 4.54 10.97 34.08
N LYS A 622 4.36 9.77 33.50
CA LYS A 622 5.28 8.63 33.74
C LYS A 622 6.64 8.81 33.08
N PHE A 623 6.69 9.44 31.92
CA PHE A 623 7.96 9.82 31.32
C PHE A 623 8.70 10.87 32.17
N LEU A 624 8.00 11.78 32.84
CA LEU A 624 8.61 12.72 33.78
C LEU A 624 9.25 11.98 34.98
N GLU A 625 8.54 11.02 35.59
CA GLU A 625 9.09 10.16 36.65
C GLU A 625 10.36 9.41 36.18
N LEU A 626 10.34 8.90 34.95
CA LEU A 626 11.48 8.24 34.33
C LEU A 626 12.67 9.20 34.20
N LEU A 627 12.46 10.42 33.69
CA LEU A 627 13.52 11.42 33.57
C LEU A 627 14.17 11.73 34.93
N ASP A 628 13.38 11.90 35.99
CA ASP A 628 13.91 12.16 37.34
C ASP A 628 14.83 11.01 37.80
N SER A 629 14.35 9.77 37.67
CA SER A 629 15.13 8.57 38.02
C SER A 629 16.39 8.40 37.16
N TYR A 630 16.33 8.79 35.88
CA TYR A 630 17.45 8.74 34.95
C TYR A 630 18.53 9.77 35.32
N ILE A 631 18.12 11.01 35.59
CA ILE A 631 19.02 12.12 35.94
C ILE A 631 19.73 11.86 37.27
N ALA A 632 19.05 11.24 38.24
CA ALA A 632 19.65 10.86 39.51
C ALA A 632 20.87 9.93 39.35
N LYS A 633 20.91 9.11 38.29
CA LYS A 633 21.98 8.16 37.99
C LYS A 633 23.16 8.76 37.21
N ILE A 634 23.06 10.01 36.74
CA ILE A 634 24.13 10.66 35.96
C ILE A 634 25.27 11.11 36.88
N PRO A 635 26.52 10.64 36.68
CA PRO A 635 27.64 10.94 37.56
C PRO A 635 28.30 12.30 37.24
N ASN A 636 28.19 12.79 36.01
CA ASN A 636 28.80 14.05 35.60
C ASN A 636 27.92 15.23 36.04
N GLU A 637 28.40 16.03 37.00
CA GLU A 637 27.66 17.15 37.57
C GLU A 637 27.31 18.25 36.54
N ILE A 638 28.15 18.47 35.53
CA ILE A 638 27.87 19.44 34.46
C ILE A 638 26.71 18.92 33.62
N GLU A 639 26.79 17.69 33.14
CA GLU A 639 25.76 17.04 32.34
C GLU A 639 24.42 16.95 33.10
N LYS A 640 24.49 16.55 34.37
CA LYS A 640 23.35 16.50 35.30
C LYS A 640 22.68 17.86 35.45
N SER A 641 23.45 18.94 35.57
CA SER A 641 22.89 20.30 35.67
C SER A 641 22.13 20.74 34.40
N TYR A 642 22.56 20.29 33.22
CA TYR A 642 21.88 20.55 31.94
C TYR A 642 20.62 19.68 31.80
N LEU A 643 20.68 18.42 32.24
CA LEU A 643 19.51 17.55 32.24
C LEU A 643 18.45 18.00 33.25
N LEU A 644 18.83 18.55 34.40
CA LEU A 644 17.90 19.15 35.37
C LEU A 644 17.18 20.37 34.79
N GLU A 645 17.87 21.16 33.98
CA GLU A 645 17.24 22.25 33.22
C GLU A 645 16.25 21.69 32.19
N PHE A 646 16.67 20.71 31.39
CA PHE A 646 15.78 20.01 30.44
C PHE A 646 14.53 19.45 31.14
N PHE A 647 14.69 18.81 32.30
CA PHE A 647 13.59 18.29 33.12
C PHE A 647 12.59 19.38 33.50
N ARG A 648 13.07 20.54 33.96
CA ARG A 648 12.21 21.68 34.29
C ARG A 648 11.45 22.20 33.06
N GLN A 649 12.12 22.27 31.91
CA GLN A 649 11.48 22.68 30.67
C GLN A 649 10.45 21.65 30.18
N PHE A 650 10.70 20.36 30.40
CA PHE A 650 9.76 19.30 30.06
C PHE A 650 8.53 19.31 30.98
N ASP A 651 8.71 19.45 32.30
CA ASP A 651 7.62 19.63 33.27
C ASP A 651 6.77 20.87 32.94
N PHE A 652 7.42 21.98 32.58
CA PHE A 652 6.74 23.17 32.08
C PHE A 652 5.92 22.88 30.81
N CYS A 653 6.47 22.14 29.85
CA CYS A 653 5.75 21.73 28.63
C CYS A 653 4.52 20.86 28.93
N ILE A 654 4.59 19.92 29.87
CA ILE A 654 3.43 19.12 30.29
C ILE A 654 2.34 20.02 30.87
N LYS A 655 2.70 20.92 31.77
CA LYS A 655 1.74 21.85 32.42
C LYS A 655 1.06 22.78 31.41
N ASN A 656 1.77 23.14 30.33
CA ASN A 656 1.28 24.03 29.27
C ASN A 656 0.83 23.28 28.00
N LYS A 657 0.63 21.95 28.05
CA LYS A 657 0.27 21.13 26.88
C LYS A 657 -0.99 21.59 26.16
N LEU A 658 -1.89 22.27 26.86
CA LEU A 658 -3.12 22.83 26.31
C LEU A 658 -2.97 24.27 25.80
N GLU A 659 -1.99 25.03 26.26
CA GLU A 659 -1.86 26.46 25.93
C GLU A 659 -1.22 26.69 24.57
N PHE A 660 -0.20 25.92 24.21
CA PHE A 660 0.46 26.06 22.92
C PHE A 660 -0.48 25.73 21.73
N PRO A 661 -1.24 24.62 21.73
CA PRO A 661 -2.25 24.39 20.70
C PRO A 661 -3.31 25.49 20.64
N LYS A 662 -3.74 26.05 21.78
CA LYS A 662 -4.67 27.19 21.82
C LYS A 662 -4.06 28.46 21.21
N TYR A 663 -2.79 28.74 21.49
CA TYR A 663 -2.06 29.86 20.88
C TYR A 663 -1.98 29.72 19.36
N LEU A 664 -1.56 28.54 18.87
CA LEU A 664 -1.48 28.28 17.43
C LEU A 664 -2.87 28.31 16.78
N LYS A 665 -3.87 27.78 17.47
CA LYS A 665 -5.28 27.83 17.09
C LYS A 665 -5.70 29.28 16.83
N ASN A 666 -5.47 30.20 17.79
CA ASN A 666 -5.79 31.62 17.64
C ASN A 666 -5.05 32.28 16.46
N LYS A 667 -3.74 32.04 16.30
CA LYS A 667 -2.95 32.60 15.19
C LYS A 667 -3.45 32.14 13.82
N ILE A 668 -3.84 30.87 13.71
CA ILE A 668 -4.45 30.33 12.48
C ILE A 668 -5.83 30.95 12.27
N GLU A 669 -6.64 31.12 13.32
CA GLU A 669 -7.96 31.75 13.25
C GLU A 669 -7.90 33.18 12.71
N ASP A 670 -6.95 33.98 13.19
CA ASP A 670 -6.74 35.35 12.73
C ASP A 670 -6.33 35.38 11.25
N LYS A 671 -5.55 34.39 10.82
CA LYS A 671 -5.21 34.22 9.40
C LYS A 671 -6.39 33.74 8.57
N ILE A 672 -7.28 32.92 9.14
CA ILE A 672 -8.55 32.52 8.51
C ILE A 672 -9.47 33.73 8.33
N LYS A 673 -9.55 34.63 9.32
CA LYS A 673 -10.35 35.87 9.24
C LYS A 673 -9.84 36.85 8.20
N SER A 674 -8.54 36.83 7.91
CA SER A 674 -7.87 37.65 6.88
C SER A 674 -7.66 36.92 5.54
N LEU A 675 -8.31 35.76 5.34
CA LEU A 675 -8.31 35.07 4.05
C LEU A 675 -9.00 35.93 3.00
N ASP A 676 -8.21 36.41 2.03
CA ASP A 676 -8.70 37.01 0.79
C ASP A 676 -8.14 36.20 -0.38
N PRO A 677 -8.78 35.06 -0.75
CA PRO A 677 -8.32 34.24 -1.85
C PRO A 677 -8.59 35.00 -3.15
N LYS A 678 -7.52 35.39 -3.84
CA LYS A 678 -7.60 36.12 -5.10
C LYS A 678 -7.79 35.19 -6.29
N LEU A 679 -8.28 35.76 -7.38
CA LEU A 679 -8.31 35.09 -8.68
C LEU A 679 -6.89 34.72 -9.11
N GLU A 680 -6.74 33.52 -9.65
CA GLU A 680 -5.44 33.01 -10.06
C GLU A 680 -5.13 33.44 -11.50
N GLU A 681 -4.11 34.27 -11.65
CA GLU A 681 -3.59 34.70 -12.95
C GLU A 681 -2.14 34.30 -13.12
N LEU A 682 -1.89 33.41 -14.09
CA LEU A 682 -0.56 32.85 -14.34
C LEU A 682 -0.23 32.83 -15.82
N ILE A 683 1.07 32.71 -16.08
CA ILE A 683 1.56 32.36 -17.42
C ILE A 683 0.99 30.96 -17.78
N PRO A 684 0.39 30.78 -18.97
CA PRO A 684 -0.38 29.58 -19.34
C PRO A 684 0.30 28.24 -19.03
N VAL A 685 1.57 28.10 -19.39
CA VAL A 685 2.34 26.85 -19.14
C VAL A 685 2.38 26.49 -17.65
N LYS A 686 2.43 27.48 -16.75
CA LYS A 686 2.52 27.24 -15.30
C LYS A 686 1.24 26.62 -14.72
N PHE A 687 0.12 26.65 -15.43
CA PHE A 687 -1.08 25.94 -14.99
C PHE A 687 -0.93 24.42 -15.06
N PHE A 688 -0.05 23.89 -15.92
CA PHE A 688 0.17 22.44 -16.07
C PHE A 688 1.04 21.85 -14.96
N TYR A 689 1.56 22.66 -14.05
CA TYR A 689 2.51 22.27 -13.01
C TYR A 689 2.17 22.86 -11.64
N ILE A 690 2.39 22.09 -10.58
CA ILE A 690 2.38 22.55 -9.18
C ILE A 690 3.39 21.71 -8.38
N GLU A 691 4.49 22.33 -7.95
CA GLU A 691 5.61 21.63 -7.27
C GLU A 691 6.04 20.36 -8.03
N ASN A 692 5.86 19.16 -7.45
CA ASN A 692 6.20 17.86 -8.03
C ASN A 692 5.00 17.14 -8.71
N ASP A 693 3.90 17.86 -8.97
CA ASP A 693 2.68 17.35 -9.58
C ASP A 693 2.45 18.04 -10.93
N SER A 694 2.10 17.27 -11.96
CA SER A 694 1.87 17.76 -13.32
C SER A 694 0.53 17.27 -13.86
N PHE A 695 -0.02 17.93 -14.87
CA PHE A 695 -1.26 17.49 -15.49
C PHE A 695 -1.13 16.09 -16.11
N PHE A 696 0.02 15.76 -16.70
CA PHE A 696 0.30 14.42 -17.20
C PHE A 696 0.26 13.38 -16.06
N LYS A 697 0.92 13.66 -14.93
CA LYS A 697 0.88 12.78 -13.75
C LYS A 697 -0.54 12.62 -13.21
N TYR A 698 -1.34 13.69 -13.21
CA TYR A 698 -2.74 13.63 -12.82
C TYR A 698 -3.55 12.69 -13.73
N LEU A 699 -3.43 12.83 -15.05
CA LEU A 699 -4.10 11.95 -16.01
C LEU A 699 -3.67 10.49 -15.86
N ARG A 700 -2.36 10.26 -15.76
CA ARG A 700 -1.80 8.92 -15.60
C ARG A 700 -2.33 8.23 -14.35
N GLU A 701 -2.30 8.92 -13.21
CA GLU A 701 -2.65 8.33 -11.91
C GLU A 701 -4.15 8.20 -11.66
N ARG A 702 -4.99 9.08 -12.24
CA ARG A 702 -6.45 9.10 -11.95
C ARG A 702 -7.34 8.63 -13.07
N GLU A 703 -6.93 8.84 -14.32
CA GLU A 703 -7.80 8.64 -15.47
C GLU A 703 -7.36 7.43 -16.31
N LEU A 704 -6.04 7.20 -16.46
CA LEU A 704 -5.52 6.07 -17.25
C LEU A 704 -5.43 4.77 -16.46
N LYS A 705 -5.00 4.81 -15.20
CA LYS A 705 -4.99 3.64 -14.32
C LYS A 705 -6.43 3.16 -14.09
N TYR A 706 -6.78 2.01 -14.68
CA TYR A 706 -8.17 1.52 -14.72
C TYR A 706 -8.74 1.30 -13.31
N LEU A 707 -7.96 0.69 -12.41
CA LEU A 707 -8.34 0.33 -11.05
C LEU A 707 -8.01 1.44 -10.03
N SER A 708 -7.64 2.65 -10.47
CA SER A 708 -7.23 3.76 -9.58
C SER A 708 -8.32 4.20 -8.60
N LYS A 709 -9.59 3.89 -8.90
CA LYS A 709 -10.76 4.18 -8.05
C LYS A 709 -11.10 3.04 -7.08
N LEU A 710 -10.34 1.95 -7.09
CA LEU A 710 -10.60 0.80 -6.23
C LEU A 710 -9.71 0.85 -4.99
N ILE A 711 -10.30 0.58 -3.84
CA ILE A 711 -9.62 0.41 -2.56
C ILE A 711 -9.66 -1.09 -2.20
N PRO A 712 -8.49 -1.75 -2.05
CA PRO A 712 -8.43 -3.17 -1.74
C PRO A 712 -8.60 -3.42 -0.24
N GLN A 713 -9.82 -3.77 0.17
CA GLN A 713 -10.15 -4.15 1.54
C GLN A 713 -9.90 -5.66 1.74
N PRO A 714 -8.95 -6.09 2.59
CA PRO A 714 -8.73 -7.51 2.87
C PRO A 714 -10.02 -8.14 3.38
N THR A 715 -10.37 -9.33 2.91
CA THR A 715 -11.55 -10.10 3.38
C THR A 715 -11.10 -11.32 4.17
N THR A 716 -10.12 -12.04 3.64
CA THR A 716 -9.51 -13.20 4.29
C THR A 716 -8.02 -13.22 3.99
N LEU A 717 -7.20 -13.41 5.02
CA LEU A 717 -5.79 -13.75 4.92
C LEU A 717 -5.61 -15.15 5.52
N ILE A 718 -5.10 -16.07 4.72
CA ILE A 718 -4.76 -17.43 5.14
C ILE A 718 -3.24 -17.53 5.20
N LEU A 719 -2.72 -17.93 6.35
CA LEU A 719 -1.31 -18.19 6.59
C LEU A 719 -1.13 -19.70 6.81
N LYS A 720 -0.11 -20.27 6.19
CA LYS A 720 0.33 -21.66 6.44
C LYS A 720 1.51 -21.63 7.40
N HIS A 721 1.41 -22.37 8.50
CA HIS A 721 2.48 -22.47 9.48
C HIS A 721 3.67 -23.27 8.94
N ASN A 722 4.89 -22.80 9.20
CA ASN A 722 6.11 -23.49 8.80
C ASN A 722 6.57 -24.41 9.93
N LEU A 723 6.00 -25.62 9.98
CA LEU A 723 6.38 -26.64 10.97
C LEU A 723 7.79 -27.19 10.70
N THR A 724 8.59 -27.32 11.76
CA THR A 724 9.87 -28.05 11.73
C THR A 724 9.64 -29.55 11.49
N ASN A 725 10.70 -30.30 11.21
CA ASN A 725 10.56 -31.76 11.03
C ASN A 725 10.05 -32.47 12.28
N GLU A 726 10.51 -32.03 13.47
CA GLU A 726 10.04 -32.53 14.76
C GLU A 726 8.57 -32.16 15.00
N GLU A 727 8.20 -30.90 14.70
CA GLU A 727 6.82 -30.44 14.88
C GLU A 727 5.85 -31.17 13.95
N LYS A 728 6.26 -31.54 12.73
CA LYS A 728 5.39 -32.31 11.81
C LYS A 728 4.93 -33.63 12.40
N GLU A 729 5.65 -34.23 13.35
CA GLU A 729 5.22 -35.44 14.02
C GLU A 729 4.02 -35.21 14.96
N LEU A 730 3.81 -33.96 15.40
CA LEU A 730 2.69 -33.53 16.24
C LEU A 730 1.43 -33.21 15.43
N PHE A 731 1.53 -33.14 14.09
CA PHE A 731 0.43 -32.72 13.22
C PHE A 731 0.09 -33.78 12.15
N ASN A 732 -1.20 -34.02 11.92
CA ASN A 732 -1.69 -34.93 10.89
C ASN A 732 -1.86 -34.27 9.52
N ALA A 733 -1.90 -32.94 9.48
CA ALA A 733 -2.08 -32.16 8.26
C ALA A 733 -1.47 -30.77 8.42
N ASP A 734 -1.59 -29.94 7.37
CA ASP A 734 -1.11 -28.56 7.40
C ASP A 734 -1.87 -27.73 8.45
N PHE A 735 -1.11 -26.97 9.24
CA PHE A 735 -1.64 -26.02 10.22
C PHE A 735 -1.78 -24.61 9.60
N PHE A 736 -2.97 -24.01 9.73
CA PHE A 736 -3.33 -22.73 9.13
C PHE A 736 -3.82 -21.73 10.19
N HIS A 737 -3.44 -20.47 10.02
CA HIS A 737 -4.08 -19.34 10.68
C HIS A 737 -4.89 -18.53 9.67
N VAL A 738 -6.10 -18.14 10.04
CA VAL A 738 -7.03 -17.41 9.18
C VAL A 738 -7.47 -16.13 9.86
N PHE A 739 -7.18 -15.00 9.21
CA PHE A 739 -7.66 -13.67 9.60
C PHE A 739 -8.87 -13.32 8.75
N ASN A 740 -10.04 -13.21 9.37
CA ASN A 740 -11.29 -12.85 8.73
C ASN A 740 -11.63 -11.39 9.04
N PHE A 741 -11.65 -10.56 8.00
CA PHE A 741 -11.90 -9.12 8.11
C PHE A 741 -13.38 -8.83 7.85
N ARG A 742 -13.97 -7.99 8.71
CA ARG A 742 -15.34 -7.50 8.57
C ARG A 742 -15.35 -5.99 8.72
N PHE A 743 -15.77 -5.29 7.67
CA PHE A 743 -15.95 -3.84 7.69
C PHE A 743 -17.43 -3.50 7.95
N TRP A 744 -17.69 -2.51 8.81
CA TRP A 744 -19.03 -1.94 8.96
C TRP A 744 -18.96 -0.42 9.13
N GLY A 745 -19.95 0.28 8.56
CA GLY A 745 -19.87 1.73 8.43
C GLY A 745 -18.69 2.15 7.55
N LYS A 746 -18.29 3.44 7.66
CA LYS A 746 -17.20 3.98 6.83
C LYS A 746 -15.79 3.74 7.39
N ASN A 747 -15.66 3.65 8.72
CA ASN A 747 -14.36 3.75 9.40
C ASN A 747 -14.11 2.64 10.44
N ASN A 748 -14.86 1.54 10.47
CA ASN A 748 -14.67 0.49 11.49
C ASN A 748 -14.34 -0.86 10.85
N VAL A 749 -13.44 -1.59 11.50
CA VAL A 749 -13.04 -2.95 11.10
C VAL A 749 -12.96 -3.86 12.33
N SER A 750 -13.47 -5.10 12.18
CA SER A 750 -13.20 -6.22 13.09
C SER A 750 -12.42 -7.26 12.32
N ILE A 751 -11.42 -7.83 12.99
CA ILE A 751 -10.63 -8.93 12.47
C ILE A 751 -10.78 -10.08 13.46
N GLU A 752 -11.29 -11.21 12.99
CA GLU A 752 -11.37 -12.46 13.75
C GLU A 752 -10.19 -13.35 13.34
N ILE A 753 -9.43 -13.85 14.32
CA ILE A 753 -8.28 -14.72 14.10
C ILE A 753 -8.66 -16.13 14.58
N ALA A 754 -8.58 -17.08 13.66
CA ALA A 754 -8.92 -18.47 13.89
C ALA A 754 -7.83 -19.38 13.35
N ASP A 755 -7.81 -20.63 13.80
CA ASP A 755 -6.91 -21.66 13.28
C ASP A 755 -7.60 -23.02 13.26
N ASN A 756 -6.99 -23.99 12.55
CA ASN A 756 -7.50 -25.35 12.46
C ASN A 756 -6.82 -26.30 13.47
N PHE A 757 -6.21 -25.78 14.55
CA PHE A 757 -5.34 -26.56 15.45
C PHE A 757 -6.01 -27.82 15.97
N LYS A 758 -7.28 -27.69 16.39
CA LYS A 758 -8.10 -28.78 16.93
C LYS A 758 -8.23 -29.98 15.98
N GLU A 759 -8.30 -29.71 14.68
CA GLU A 759 -8.50 -30.74 13.66
C GLU A 759 -7.19 -31.43 13.26
N VAL A 760 -6.05 -30.75 13.41
CA VAL A 760 -4.78 -31.22 12.87
C VAL A 760 -3.75 -31.65 13.91
N HIS A 761 -3.86 -31.22 15.16
CA HIS A 761 -2.92 -31.56 16.22
C HIS A 761 -3.20 -32.94 16.84
N ARG A 762 -2.16 -33.75 17.06
CA ARG A 762 -2.28 -35.07 17.69
C ARG A 762 -2.31 -34.94 19.20
N GLU A 763 -3.42 -35.32 19.84
CA GLU A 763 -3.52 -35.25 21.31
C GLU A 763 -2.77 -36.39 22.05
N TRP A 764 -2.41 -37.50 21.38
CA TRP A 764 -2.03 -38.75 22.08
C TRP A 764 -0.55 -39.18 21.99
N VAL A 765 0.34 -38.37 21.41
CA VAL A 765 1.75 -38.78 21.20
C VAL A 765 2.61 -38.73 22.48
N LYS A 766 2.05 -38.34 23.64
CA LYS A 766 2.79 -38.27 24.92
C LYS A 766 2.73 -39.54 25.80
N GLU A 767 2.04 -40.60 25.37
CA GLU A 767 2.00 -41.90 26.10
C GLU A 767 2.97 -42.97 25.56
N LEU A 768 3.85 -42.62 24.62
CA LEU A 768 5.00 -43.42 24.18
C LEU A 768 6.30 -42.78 24.67
#